data_AF-B1FIT9-F1
#
_entry.id   AF-B1FIT9-F1
#
_cell.length_a   1.000
_cell.length_b   1.000
_cell.length_c   1.000
_cell.angle_alpha   90.00
_cell.angle_beta   90.00
_cell.angle_gamma   90.00
#
_symmetry.space_group_name_H-M   'P 1'
#
loop_
_entity.id
_entity.type
_entity.pdbx_description
1 polymer ?
#
loop_
_entity_poly.entity_id
_entity_poly.type
_entity_poly.pdbx_seq_one_letter_code
_entity_poly.pdbx_strand_id
1 'polypeptide(L)'
;MTDRALVALLVARLTGTADHPRFTGTPIDLSALDPRALGAVWPALRRVEHEIMQRDHAYDDPRAEFARWLRQQIDALGLVPLVDAEAALELFRDIPAGGWKRALEDLPCLDALPSPALQAELARIAAEPEEGGMRAASAYGAYALDWFAGRRDFSARRDAYAQALADSPFRVRELDVLPELGAAALLALAATNDGYFAPKRLWIDFSDPAVTLAEDAAYVAFARDALTEAARQVAALHAGTVPYAADRAFTTDDAQVVARAARVAAYRDEAWLRPLIGPLLTGVCVAPTAAKTAPSQSLAIALGHAVETIPTPESVRALRDALAIVRHAGVQKKLARNLKPAERALGERPHTALRMTLDAKPDKKQLAMLATCMEAGFWQPMSLGHAEWRERLVDAPAGAAFSVRMIWQARGRDGSTQSFMPEIAKGKVVPRDAAGRACDIAADSDIRLWHPLLADADERLAWQRAIVGRSLRQPVRQAFREYYVPADDDASASDCAMFEGHVLSSRPLLGVARREGWSIRAYDDGLVREFGDVRATFLVDARLYPGSESHGTSRRLYVERRYERRWAPVPIGELDRVVFSEMARAVDLLVSVAAFALDDDATRAAAAALATDPVRQHALETERRHRLNRLSDLPLGVMARHRRHVLSLVFAEPVAQGRITIDERHVRVGAWAVHCATGRVTRDGEPVEPAIEPPPSPLRAVPWLPYDEALLQRIVDVVAGLLD
;
A
#
# COMPACT_ATOMS: atom_id res chain seq x y z
N MET A 1 15.87 -6.94 -31.39
CA MET A 1 14.96 -6.88 -32.55
C MET A 1 14.46 -5.44 -32.63
N THR A 2 14.23 -4.85 -33.81
CA THR A 2 13.64 -3.49 -33.88
C THR A 2 12.18 -3.51 -33.46
N ASP A 3 11.64 -2.42 -32.91
CA ASP A 3 10.24 -2.36 -32.46
C ASP A 3 9.26 -2.75 -33.58
N ARG A 4 9.53 -2.29 -34.81
CA ARG A 4 8.69 -2.65 -35.97
C ARG A 4 8.68 -4.16 -36.26
N ALA A 5 9.81 -4.83 -36.12
CA ALA A 5 9.90 -6.28 -36.31
C ALA A 5 9.25 -7.05 -35.14
N LEU A 6 9.36 -6.52 -33.92
CA LEU A 6 8.69 -7.05 -32.73
C LEU A 6 7.17 -6.94 -32.86
N VAL A 7 6.65 -5.76 -33.21
CA VAL A 7 5.22 -5.52 -33.46
C VAL A 7 4.68 -6.48 -34.52
N ALA A 8 5.37 -6.60 -35.66
CA ALA A 8 4.97 -7.51 -36.73
C ALA A 8 4.93 -8.98 -36.27
N LEU A 9 5.91 -9.41 -35.47
CA LEU A 9 5.95 -10.75 -34.88
C LEU A 9 4.76 -10.99 -33.93
N LEU A 10 4.48 -10.03 -33.04
CA LEU A 10 3.39 -10.12 -32.07
C LEU A 10 2.03 -10.16 -32.78
N VAL A 11 1.79 -9.27 -33.73
CA VAL A 11 0.57 -9.24 -34.54
C VAL A 11 0.42 -10.54 -35.35
N ALA A 12 1.49 -11.05 -35.96
CA ALA A 12 1.47 -12.31 -36.69
C ALA A 12 1.10 -13.50 -35.80
N ARG A 13 1.58 -13.55 -34.54
CA ARG A 13 1.19 -14.60 -33.59
C ARG A 13 -0.25 -14.48 -33.11
N LEU A 14 -0.81 -13.27 -33.04
CA LEU A 14 -2.20 -13.02 -32.67
C LEU A 14 -3.17 -13.32 -33.82
N THR A 15 -2.75 -13.12 -35.07
CA THR A 15 -3.63 -13.23 -36.25
C THR A 15 -3.41 -14.49 -37.09
N GLY A 16 -2.27 -15.15 -36.97
CA GLY A 16 -1.89 -16.32 -37.75
C GLY A 16 -2.48 -17.65 -37.24
N THR A 17 -2.42 -18.67 -38.10
CA THR A 17 -2.69 -20.07 -37.74
C THR A 17 -1.44 -20.70 -37.14
N ALA A 18 -1.47 -21.13 -35.88
CA ALA A 18 -0.29 -21.71 -35.24
C ALA A 18 -0.06 -23.18 -35.66
N ASP A 19 1.20 -23.59 -35.69
CA ASP A 19 1.61 -24.95 -36.07
C ASP A 19 1.21 -26.03 -35.03
N HIS A 20 0.96 -25.64 -33.76
CA HIS A 20 0.54 -26.56 -32.69
C HIS A 20 -0.22 -25.85 -31.55
N PRO A 21 -1.32 -26.42 -31.01
CA PRO A 21 -2.19 -25.77 -30.01
C PRO A 21 -1.56 -25.47 -28.64
N ARG A 22 -0.45 -26.12 -28.31
CA ARG A 22 0.31 -25.91 -27.05
C ARG A 22 1.62 -25.13 -27.19
N PHE A 23 1.93 -24.63 -28.37
CA PHE A 23 3.21 -23.99 -28.64
C PHE A 23 3.04 -22.46 -28.67
N THR A 24 3.51 -21.77 -27.62
CA THR A 24 3.57 -20.30 -27.58
C THR A 24 4.79 -19.72 -28.30
N GLY A 25 5.60 -20.56 -28.95
CA GLY A 25 6.82 -20.15 -29.65
C GLY A 25 8.02 -19.98 -28.74
N THR A 26 9.16 -19.59 -29.32
CA THR A 26 10.33 -19.11 -28.57
C THR A 26 9.93 -17.92 -27.69
N PRO A 27 10.41 -17.83 -26.43
CA PRO A 27 10.19 -16.67 -25.57
C PRO A 27 10.55 -15.39 -26.31
N ILE A 28 9.62 -14.44 -26.33
CA ILE A 28 9.84 -13.11 -26.89
C ILE A 28 10.16 -12.17 -25.73
N ASP A 29 11.31 -11.52 -25.82
CA ASP A 29 11.65 -10.43 -24.92
C ASP A 29 10.86 -9.17 -25.29
N LEU A 30 10.00 -8.72 -24.36
CA LEU A 30 9.17 -7.52 -24.51
C LEU A 30 9.79 -6.30 -23.83
N SER A 31 10.98 -6.41 -23.21
CA SER A 31 11.61 -5.31 -22.47
C SER A 31 11.90 -4.07 -23.32
N ALA A 32 12.06 -4.26 -24.63
CA ALA A 32 12.25 -3.19 -25.60
C ALA A 32 10.95 -2.56 -26.14
N LEU A 33 9.78 -3.12 -25.81
CA LEU A 33 8.50 -2.67 -26.37
C LEU A 33 8.06 -1.34 -25.74
N ASP A 34 8.14 -0.26 -26.51
CA ASP A 34 7.65 1.05 -26.07
C ASP A 34 6.11 1.15 -26.10
N PRO A 35 5.50 2.18 -25.46
CA PRO A 35 4.05 2.35 -25.43
C PRO A 35 3.39 2.43 -26.82
N ARG A 36 4.04 3.06 -27.81
CA ARG A 36 3.46 3.22 -29.16
C ARG A 36 3.50 1.91 -29.94
N ALA A 37 4.60 1.17 -29.83
CA ALA A 37 4.76 -0.16 -30.40
C ALA A 37 3.71 -1.11 -29.81
N LEU A 38 3.50 -1.08 -28.49
CA LEU A 38 2.41 -1.83 -27.86
C LEU A 38 1.02 -1.37 -28.37
N GLY A 39 0.83 -0.06 -28.55
CA GLY A 39 -0.38 0.53 -29.14
C GLY A 39 -0.71 -0.01 -30.53
N ALA A 40 0.31 -0.27 -31.36
CA ALA A 40 0.14 -0.88 -32.68
C ALA A 40 -0.22 -2.39 -32.63
N VAL A 41 0.16 -3.10 -31.56
CA VAL A 41 -0.23 -4.51 -31.34
C VAL A 41 -1.64 -4.61 -30.76
N TRP A 42 -2.10 -3.55 -30.08
CA TRP A 42 -3.32 -3.55 -29.27
C TRP A 42 -4.58 -3.98 -30.02
N PRO A 43 -4.88 -3.51 -31.26
CA PRO A 43 -6.09 -3.92 -31.99
C PRO A 43 -6.17 -5.44 -32.19
N ALA A 44 -5.07 -6.08 -32.57
CA ALA A 44 -4.98 -7.52 -32.78
C ALA A 44 -5.19 -8.28 -31.46
N LEU A 45 -4.57 -7.81 -30.37
CA LEU A 45 -4.71 -8.43 -29.04
C LEU A 45 -6.17 -8.37 -28.57
N ARG A 46 -6.81 -7.20 -28.65
CA ARG A 46 -8.20 -7.00 -28.20
C ARG A 46 -9.20 -7.80 -29.02
N ARG A 47 -8.98 -7.97 -30.33
CA ARG A 47 -9.81 -8.83 -31.18
C ARG A 47 -9.76 -10.28 -30.72
N VAL A 48 -8.55 -10.81 -30.48
CA VAL A 48 -8.37 -12.19 -29.99
C VAL A 48 -8.98 -12.39 -28.61
N GLU A 49 -8.75 -11.46 -27.66
CA GLU A 49 -9.36 -11.51 -26.32
C GLU A 49 -10.90 -11.58 -26.39
N HIS A 50 -11.50 -10.80 -27.29
CA HIS A 50 -12.94 -10.79 -27.49
C HIS A 50 -13.47 -12.09 -28.13
N GLU A 51 -12.79 -12.59 -29.17
CA GLU A 51 -13.12 -13.88 -29.79
C GLU A 51 -13.14 -15.02 -28.76
N ILE A 52 -12.19 -15.01 -27.82
CA ILE A 52 -12.08 -16.01 -26.75
C ILE A 52 -13.26 -15.91 -25.78
N MET A 53 -13.63 -14.70 -25.37
CA MET A 53 -14.75 -14.48 -24.44
C MET A 53 -16.09 -14.95 -25.03
N GLN A 54 -16.33 -14.76 -26.33
CA GLN A 54 -17.58 -15.18 -26.97
C GLN A 54 -17.70 -16.70 -27.18
N ARG A 55 -16.58 -17.43 -27.26
CA ARG A 55 -16.56 -18.86 -27.62
C ARG A 55 -16.59 -19.83 -26.45
N ASP A 56 -16.84 -19.36 -25.23
CA ASP A 56 -17.14 -20.14 -24.00
C ASP A 56 -16.31 -21.44 -23.84
N HIS A 57 -14.97 -21.31 -23.90
CA HIS A 57 -13.95 -22.37 -23.82
C HIS A 57 -13.47 -22.93 -25.17
N ALA A 58 -12.61 -22.17 -25.85
CA ALA A 58 -11.65 -22.74 -26.79
C ALA A 58 -10.46 -23.35 -26.01
N TYR A 59 -10.68 -24.52 -25.37
CA TYR A 59 -9.55 -25.37 -25.02
C TYR A 59 -8.79 -25.67 -26.33
N ASP A 60 -7.48 -25.45 -26.35
CA ASP A 60 -6.58 -25.66 -27.50
C ASP A 60 -6.59 -24.60 -28.64
N ASP A 61 -7.07 -23.35 -28.44
CA ASP A 61 -6.71 -22.24 -29.37
C ASP A 61 -5.33 -21.65 -28.98
N PRO A 62 -4.28 -21.85 -29.80
CA PRO A 62 -2.93 -21.34 -29.51
C PRO A 62 -2.86 -19.82 -29.43
N ARG A 63 -3.76 -19.10 -30.11
CA ARG A 63 -3.87 -17.63 -30.01
C ARG A 63 -4.37 -17.21 -28.64
N ALA A 64 -5.21 -18.02 -28.00
CA ALA A 64 -5.72 -17.77 -26.66
C ALA A 64 -4.66 -17.97 -25.58
N GLU A 65 -3.83 -19.01 -25.71
CA GLU A 65 -2.65 -19.19 -24.85
C GLU A 65 -1.67 -18.04 -25.03
N PHE A 66 -1.39 -17.64 -26.27
CA PHE A 66 -0.48 -16.54 -26.55
C PHE A 66 -1.00 -15.19 -26.07
N ALA A 67 -2.28 -14.87 -26.26
CA ALA A 67 -2.89 -13.63 -25.75
C ALA A 67 -2.87 -13.58 -24.22
N ARG A 68 -3.16 -14.69 -23.53
CA ARG A 68 -3.05 -14.78 -22.06
C ARG A 68 -1.61 -14.59 -21.59
N TRP A 69 -0.65 -15.23 -22.24
CA TRP A 69 0.78 -15.03 -21.96
C TRP A 69 1.19 -13.57 -22.19
N LEU A 70 0.82 -12.97 -23.33
CA LEU A 70 1.17 -11.60 -23.67
C LEU A 70 0.57 -10.60 -22.68
N ARG A 71 -0.70 -10.80 -22.28
CA ARG A 71 -1.36 -10.00 -21.24
C ARG A 71 -0.62 -10.12 -19.90
N GLN A 72 -0.26 -11.33 -19.49
CA GLN A 72 0.52 -11.54 -18.27
C GLN A 72 1.88 -10.84 -18.33
N GLN A 73 2.56 -10.85 -19.48
CA GLN A 73 3.83 -10.14 -19.63
C GLN A 73 3.63 -8.62 -19.65
N ILE A 74 2.60 -8.10 -20.34
CA ILE A 74 2.22 -6.68 -20.29
C ILE A 74 1.97 -6.24 -18.86
N ASP A 75 1.20 -7.02 -18.09
CA ASP A 75 0.88 -6.74 -16.70
C ASP A 75 2.12 -6.84 -15.80
N ALA A 76 2.96 -7.87 -16.00
CA ALA A 76 4.19 -8.09 -15.23
C ALA A 76 5.24 -6.99 -15.49
N LEU A 77 5.32 -6.49 -16.72
CA LEU A 77 6.20 -5.40 -17.13
C LEU A 77 5.58 -4.01 -16.92
N GLY A 78 4.30 -3.95 -16.53
CA GLY A 78 3.56 -2.69 -16.34
C GLY A 78 3.46 -1.85 -17.62
N LEU A 79 3.40 -2.48 -18.79
CA LEU A 79 3.31 -1.78 -20.07
C LEU A 79 1.90 -1.21 -20.27
N VAL A 80 1.82 0.05 -20.71
CA VAL A 80 0.55 0.72 -21.06
C VAL A 80 0.58 1.08 -22.53
N PRO A 81 -0.41 0.67 -23.33
CA PRO A 81 -0.46 1.01 -24.75
C PRO A 81 -0.71 2.50 -24.96
N LEU A 82 -0.08 3.05 -25.98
CA LEU A 82 -0.38 4.37 -26.53
C LEU A 82 -0.85 4.19 -27.98
N VAL A 83 -2.16 4.18 -28.18
CA VAL A 83 -2.84 3.86 -29.44
C VAL A 83 -2.99 5.12 -30.27
N ASP A 84 -2.35 5.14 -31.43
CA ASP A 84 -2.46 6.24 -32.39
C ASP A 84 -3.80 6.24 -33.15
N ALA A 85 -4.03 7.27 -33.96
CA ALA A 85 -5.27 7.44 -34.71
C ALA A 85 -5.59 6.29 -35.69
N GLU A 86 -4.58 5.63 -36.28
CA GLU A 86 -4.79 4.54 -37.24
C GLU A 86 -5.19 3.25 -36.50
N ALA A 87 -4.42 2.88 -35.47
CA ALA A 87 -4.70 1.73 -34.63
C ALA A 87 -6.03 1.90 -33.88
N ALA A 88 -6.38 3.12 -33.46
CA ALA A 88 -7.67 3.42 -32.84
C ALA A 88 -8.83 3.19 -33.82
N LEU A 89 -8.72 3.63 -35.08
CA LEU A 89 -9.76 3.37 -36.07
C LEU A 89 -9.97 1.88 -36.32
N GLU A 90 -8.90 1.09 -36.37
CA GLU A 90 -9.02 -0.37 -36.47
C GLU A 90 -9.71 -0.96 -35.23
N LEU A 91 -9.25 -0.58 -34.04
CA LEU A 91 -9.74 -1.08 -32.77
C LEU A 91 -11.24 -0.83 -32.59
N PHE A 92 -11.70 0.41 -32.84
CA PHE A 92 -13.10 0.78 -32.59
C PHE A 92 -14.05 0.34 -33.72
N ARG A 93 -13.57 0.10 -34.95
CA ARG A 93 -14.38 -0.54 -36.01
C ARG A 93 -14.77 -1.98 -35.68
N ASP A 94 -13.89 -2.68 -34.96
CA ASP A 94 -14.12 -4.06 -34.52
C ASP A 94 -15.19 -4.15 -33.39
N ILE A 95 -15.54 -3.02 -32.78
CA ILE A 95 -16.55 -2.97 -31.72
C ILE A 95 -17.94 -2.85 -32.38
N PRO A 96 -18.86 -3.81 -32.14
CA PRO A 96 -20.22 -3.72 -32.67
C PRO A 96 -20.98 -2.54 -32.04
N ALA A 97 -22.08 -2.13 -32.67
CA ALA A 97 -23.00 -1.19 -32.05
C ALA A 97 -23.52 -1.78 -30.73
N GLY A 98 -23.66 -0.94 -29.70
CA GLY A 98 -23.95 -1.38 -28.33
C GLY A 98 -22.74 -1.90 -27.54
N GLY A 99 -21.55 -2.03 -28.14
CA GLY A 99 -20.31 -2.46 -27.48
C GLY A 99 -19.64 -1.42 -26.56
N TRP A 100 -20.42 -0.64 -25.82
CA TRP A 100 -19.98 0.55 -25.08
C TRP A 100 -18.93 0.27 -24.00
N LYS A 101 -19.02 -0.86 -23.28
CA LYS A 101 -18.01 -1.25 -22.26
C LYS A 101 -16.62 -1.40 -22.86
N ARG A 102 -16.53 -2.12 -23.99
CA ARG A 102 -15.28 -2.34 -24.72
C ARG A 102 -14.67 -1.02 -25.20
N ALA A 103 -15.52 -0.12 -25.71
CA ALA A 103 -15.08 1.21 -26.12
C ALA A 103 -14.52 2.03 -24.95
N LEU A 104 -15.19 2.03 -23.79
CA LEU A 104 -14.73 2.75 -22.59
C LEU A 104 -13.41 2.19 -22.02
N GLU A 105 -13.19 0.88 -22.11
CA GLU A 105 -11.94 0.24 -21.67
C GLU A 105 -10.74 0.69 -22.50
N ASP A 106 -10.94 0.93 -23.80
CA ASP A 106 -9.86 1.24 -24.73
C ASP A 106 -9.61 2.76 -24.92
N LEU A 107 -10.60 3.62 -24.61
CA LEU A 107 -10.47 5.09 -24.68
C LEU A 107 -9.28 5.69 -23.89
N PRO A 108 -8.93 5.21 -22.67
CA PRO A 108 -7.77 5.71 -21.93
C PRO A 108 -6.43 5.48 -22.64
N CYS A 109 -6.38 4.56 -23.61
CA CYS A 109 -5.16 4.21 -24.32
C CYS A 109 -4.85 5.15 -25.50
N LEU A 110 -5.77 6.05 -25.87
CA LEU A 110 -5.59 6.93 -27.02
C LEU A 110 -4.49 7.96 -26.80
N ASP A 111 -3.69 8.20 -27.84
CA ASP A 111 -2.60 9.18 -27.78
C ASP A 111 -3.03 10.64 -27.97
N ALA A 112 -4.25 10.83 -28.48
CA ALA A 112 -4.89 12.12 -28.71
C ALA A 112 -6.42 12.01 -28.63
N LEU A 113 -7.09 13.16 -28.60
CA LEU A 113 -8.55 13.20 -28.71
C LEU A 113 -9.02 12.60 -30.05
N PRO A 114 -10.19 11.93 -30.09
CA PRO A 114 -10.70 11.28 -31.29
C PRO A 114 -10.78 12.20 -32.51
N SER A 115 -10.23 11.74 -33.63
CA SER A 115 -10.40 12.36 -34.94
C SER A 115 -11.85 12.31 -35.40
N PRO A 116 -12.30 13.12 -36.38
CA PRO A 116 -13.67 13.06 -36.89
C PRO A 116 -14.11 11.66 -37.37
N ALA A 117 -13.17 10.88 -37.92
CA ALA A 117 -13.43 9.50 -38.33
C ALA A 117 -13.66 8.59 -37.10
N LEU A 118 -12.84 8.72 -36.06
CA LEU A 118 -13.01 7.93 -34.83
C LEU A 118 -14.26 8.36 -34.06
N GLN A 119 -14.60 9.66 -34.08
CA GLN A 119 -15.84 10.18 -33.53
C GLN A 119 -17.07 9.54 -34.18
N ALA A 120 -17.05 9.34 -35.51
CA ALA A 120 -18.13 8.65 -36.22
C ALA A 120 -18.28 7.18 -35.78
N GLU A 121 -17.17 6.47 -35.56
CA GLU A 121 -17.19 5.09 -35.03
C GLU A 121 -17.71 5.04 -33.59
N LEU A 122 -17.25 5.95 -32.72
CA LEU A 122 -17.78 6.08 -31.36
C LEU A 122 -19.27 6.42 -31.35
N ALA A 123 -19.70 7.28 -32.28
CA ALA A 123 -21.09 7.63 -32.46
C ALA A 123 -21.94 6.43 -32.86
N ARG A 124 -21.43 5.55 -33.74
CA ARG A 124 -22.04 4.28 -34.15
C ARG A 124 -22.11 3.29 -32.99
N ILE A 125 -21.03 3.13 -32.22
CA ILE A 125 -20.99 2.23 -31.06
C ILE A 125 -22.07 2.61 -30.05
N ALA A 126 -22.24 3.91 -29.81
CA ALA A 126 -23.22 4.43 -28.87
C ALA A 126 -24.67 4.51 -29.40
N ALA A 127 -24.93 4.18 -30.67
CA ALA A 127 -26.24 4.35 -31.30
C ALA A 127 -27.27 3.24 -30.98
N GLU A 128 -26.85 2.06 -30.55
CA GLU A 128 -27.75 0.94 -30.27
C GLU A 128 -27.83 0.63 -28.76
N PRO A 129 -29.03 0.59 -28.17
CA PRO A 129 -29.23 0.03 -26.83
C PRO A 129 -29.18 -1.51 -26.89
N GLU A 130 -28.46 -2.15 -25.96
CA GLU A 130 -28.63 -3.58 -25.68
C GLU A 130 -30.12 -3.90 -25.44
N GLU A 131 -30.55 -5.10 -25.83
CA GLU A 131 -31.83 -5.67 -25.39
C GLU A 131 -31.93 -5.56 -23.86
N GLY A 132 -32.73 -4.61 -23.35
CA GLY A 132 -32.80 -4.31 -21.91
C GLY A 132 -33.09 -2.85 -21.54
N GLY A 133 -32.96 -1.91 -22.50
CA GLY A 133 -33.37 -0.51 -22.34
C GLY A 133 -32.43 0.37 -21.49
N MET A 134 -32.88 1.59 -21.17
CA MET A 134 -32.15 2.70 -20.53
C MET A 134 -31.46 2.36 -19.17
N ARG A 135 -31.69 1.14 -18.64
CA ARG A 135 -31.10 0.58 -17.42
C ARG A 135 -29.81 -0.22 -17.63
N ALA A 136 -29.45 -0.58 -18.86
CA ALA A 136 -28.29 -1.43 -19.14
C ALA A 136 -26.96 -0.66 -19.28
N ALA A 137 -26.99 0.62 -19.68
CA ALA A 137 -25.80 1.45 -19.86
C ALA A 137 -25.58 2.39 -18.67
N SER A 138 -24.35 2.41 -18.15
CA SER A 138 -23.96 3.37 -17.10
C SER A 138 -24.14 4.80 -17.59
N ALA A 139 -24.88 5.64 -16.85
CA ALA A 139 -25.14 7.02 -17.26
C ALA A 139 -23.85 7.79 -17.56
N TYR A 140 -22.82 7.65 -16.72
CA TYR A 140 -21.53 8.29 -16.96
C TYR A 140 -20.82 7.75 -18.20
N GLY A 141 -20.86 6.43 -18.42
CA GLY A 141 -20.29 5.80 -19.61
C GLY A 141 -20.95 6.31 -20.90
N ALA A 142 -22.27 6.48 -20.87
CA ALA A 142 -23.03 7.02 -21.98
C ALA A 142 -22.63 8.48 -22.29
N TYR A 143 -22.48 9.32 -21.26
CA TYR A 143 -21.99 10.70 -21.41
C TYR A 143 -20.55 10.76 -21.93
N ALA A 144 -19.66 9.94 -21.39
CA ALA A 144 -18.28 9.88 -21.83
C ALA A 144 -18.21 9.51 -23.31
N LEU A 145 -18.91 8.47 -23.76
CA LEU A 145 -18.92 8.07 -25.16
C LEU A 145 -19.45 9.16 -26.09
N ASP A 146 -20.54 9.84 -25.72
CA ASP A 146 -21.06 10.97 -26.50
C ASP A 146 -20.04 12.11 -26.59
N TRP A 147 -19.40 12.46 -25.47
CA TRP A 147 -18.38 13.50 -25.41
C TRP A 147 -17.18 13.20 -26.32
N PHE A 148 -16.69 11.94 -26.28
CA PHE A 148 -15.61 11.46 -27.14
C PHE A 148 -16.04 11.30 -28.61
N ALA A 149 -17.33 11.05 -28.87
CA ALA A 149 -17.93 11.06 -30.21
C ALA A 149 -18.20 12.47 -30.76
N GLY A 150 -17.82 13.53 -30.04
CA GLY A 150 -18.05 14.92 -30.45
C GLY A 150 -19.49 15.42 -30.24
N ARG A 151 -20.37 14.62 -29.63
CA ARG A 151 -21.73 15.03 -29.26
C ARG A 151 -21.70 15.77 -27.93
N ARG A 152 -21.97 17.08 -27.96
CA ARG A 152 -21.88 17.97 -26.78
C ARG A 152 -23.22 18.43 -26.22
N ASP A 153 -24.31 18.23 -26.96
CA ASP A 153 -25.66 18.47 -26.43
C ASP A 153 -26.16 17.19 -25.74
N PHE A 154 -26.23 17.26 -24.41
CA PHE A 154 -26.70 16.15 -23.57
C PHE A 154 -28.12 16.36 -23.04
N SER A 155 -28.81 17.45 -23.41
CA SER A 155 -30.07 17.89 -22.80
C SER A 155 -31.15 16.79 -22.73
N ALA A 156 -31.45 16.16 -23.86
CA ALA A 156 -32.47 15.10 -23.93
C ALA A 156 -32.11 13.88 -23.06
N ARG A 157 -30.84 13.48 -23.04
CA ARG A 157 -30.36 12.34 -22.24
C ARG A 157 -30.32 12.69 -20.76
N ARG A 158 -29.89 13.91 -20.43
CA ARG A 158 -29.93 14.48 -19.10
C ARG A 158 -31.34 14.41 -18.55
N ASP A 159 -32.32 14.91 -19.29
CA ASP A 159 -33.71 14.97 -18.85
C ASP A 159 -34.31 13.56 -18.68
N ALA A 160 -33.97 12.63 -19.56
CA ALA A 160 -34.37 11.23 -19.42
C ALA A 160 -33.79 10.58 -18.14
N TYR A 161 -32.51 10.79 -17.84
CA TYR A 161 -31.92 10.30 -16.59
C TYR A 161 -32.45 11.03 -15.36
N ALA A 162 -32.66 12.34 -15.43
CA ALA A 162 -33.23 13.13 -14.35
C ALA A 162 -34.66 12.66 -14.01
N GLN A 163 -35.45 12.28 -15.01
CA GLN A 163 -36.77 11.68 -14.82
C GLN A 163 -36.67 10.29 -14.18
N ALA A 164 -35.71 9.46 -14.61
CA ALA A 164 -35.50 8.12 -14.05
C ALA A 164 -34.96 8.15 -12.60
N LEU A 165 -34.22 9.20 -12.24
CA LEU A 165 -33.55 9.39 -10.95
C LEU A 165 -34.20 10.52 -10.14
N ALA A 166 -35.50 10.76 -10.34
CA ALA A 166 -36.22 11.89 -9.72
C ALA A 166 -36.22 11.86 -8.18
N ASP A 167 -35.99 10.70 -7.57
CA ASP A 167 -35.85 10.52 -6.12
C ASP A 167 -34.41 10.69 -5.61
N SER A 168 -33.44 10.89 -6.50
CA SER A 168 -32.00 10.95 -6.23
C SER A 168 -31.42 12.31 -6.68
N PRO A 169 -31.77 13.42 -6.01
CA PRO A 169 -31.42 14.77 -6.43
C PRO A 169 -29.91 15.05 -6.51
N PHE A 170 -29.07 14.40 -5.69
CA PHE A 170 -27.62 14.57 -5.78
C PHE A 170 -27.08 13.90 -7.02
N ARG A 171 -27.62 12.73 -7.38
CA ARG A 171 -27.28 12.07 -8.62
C ARG A 171 -27.67 12.89 -9.85
N VAL A 172 -28.85 13.51 -9.83
CA VAL A 172 -29.27 14.42 -10.93
C VAL A 172 -28.34 15.63 -11.02
N ARG A 173 -28.00 16.27 -9.90
CA ARG A 173 -27.05 17.39 -9.89
C ARG A 173 -25.66 17.02 -10.43
N GLU A 174 -25.20 15.80 -10.19
CA GLU A 174 -23.93 15.34 -10.75
C GLU A 174 -23.99 15.17 -12.27
N LEU A 175 -25.17 14.88 -12.85
CA LEU A 175 -25.33 14.89 -14.31
C LEU A 175 -25.15 16.31 -14.88
N ASP A 176 -25.56 17.33 -14.13
CA ASP A 176 -25.47 18.73 -14.56
C ASP A 176 -24.03 19.22 -14.67
N VAL A 177 -23.07 18.63 -13.93
CA VAL A 177 -21.64 19.00 -14.04
C VAL A 177 -20.90 18.27 -15.16
N LEU A 178 -21.41 17.14 -15.67
CA LEU A 178 -20.73 16.35 -16.71
C LEU A 178 -20.27 17.13 -17.95
N PRO A 179 -21.06 18.09 -18.49
CA PRO A 179 -20.64 18.87 -19.66
C PRO A 179 -19.41 19.76 -19.42
N GLU A 180 -19.12 20.10 -18.16
CA GLU A 180 -18.00 20.95 -17.75
C GLU A 180 -16.71 20.15 -17.50
N LEU A 181 -16.80 18.83 -17.40
CA LEU A 181 -15.69 17.96 -17.03
C LEU A 181 -14.70 17.73 -18.19
N GLY A 182 -13.43 17.59 -17.81
CA GLY A 182 -12.38 17.12 -18.71
C GLY A 182 -12.50 15.62 -19.05
N ALA A 183 -11.78 15.19 -20.08
CA ALA A 183 -11.81 13.82 -20.58
C ALA A 183 -11.45 12.78 -19.49
N ALA A 184 -10.43 13.09 -18.66
CA ALA A 184 -10.00 12.21 -17.58
C ALA A 184 -11.07 12.05 -16.48
N ALA A 185 -11.76 13.13 -16.10
CA ALA A 185 -12.83 13.10 -15.12
C ALA A 185 -14.05 12.29 -15.62
N LEU A 186 -14.41 12.45 -16.90
CA LEU A 186 -15.47 11.65 -17.52
C LEU A 186 -15.14 10.16 -17.55
N LEU A 187 -13.91 9.80 -17.93
CA LEU A 187 -13.46 8.40 -17.90
C LEU A 187 -13.41 7.85 -16.47
N ALA A 188 -12.99 8.64 -15.49
CA ALA A 188 -12.98 8.23 -14.09
C ALA A 188 -14.39 7.94 -13.55
N LEU A 189 -15.40 8.72 -13.94
CA LEU A 189 -16.80 8.45 -13.60
C LEU A 189 -17.36 7.25 -14.37
N ALA A 190 -17.03 7.12 -15.66
CA ALA A 190 -17.44 5.99 -16.50
C ALA A 190 -16.87 4.65 -16.03
N ALA A 191 -15.68 4.65 -15.42
CA ALA A 191 -15.06 3.47 -14.82
C ALA A 191 -15.74 3.02 -13.51
N THR A 192 -16.69 3.79 -12.97
CA THR A 192 -17.46 3.38 -11.81
C THR A 192 -18.62 2.48 -12.22
N ASN A 193 -18.88 1.42 -11.45
CA ASN A 193 -20.07 0.59 -11.63
C ASN A 193 -21.31 1.35 -11.11
N ASP A 194 -21.77 2.33 -11.90
CA ASP A 194 -22.82 3.30 -11.56
C ASP A 194 -22.57 4.08 -10.27
N GLY A 195 -21.30 4.32 -9.96
CA GLY A 195 -20.87 5.10 -8.82
C GLY A 195 -20.50 4.27 -7.58
N TYR A 196 -20.75 2.95 -7.57
CA TYR A 196 -20.37 2.09 -6.45
C TYR A 196 -18.85 1.93 -6.39
N PHE A 197 -18.22 2.48 -5.34
CA PHE A 197 -16.79 2.29 -5.09
C PHE A 197 -16.56 1.10 -4.15
N ALA A 198 -15.83 0.09 -4.62
CA ALA A 198 -15.43 -1.08 -3.85
C ALA A 198 -13.90 -1.10 -3.65
N PRO A 199 -13.36 -0.47 -2.59
CA PRO A 199 -11.91 -0.23 -2.43
C PRO A 199 -11.00 -1.47 -2.33
N LYS A 200 -11.54 -2.70 -2.36
CA LYS A 200 -10.77 -3.91 -2.02
C LYS A 200 -10.96 -5.12 -2.95
N ARG A 201 -11.73 -5.01 -4.03
CA ARG A 201 -11.92 -6.12 -4.99
C ARG A 201 -12.27 -5.57 -6.37
N LEU A 202 -11.39 -5.78 -7.35
CA LEU A 202 -11.63 -6.06 -8.79
C LEU A 202 -10.61 -5.41 -9.71
N TRP A 203 -10.00 -6.27 -10.50
CA TRP A 203 -8.68 -6.17 -11.09
C TRP A 203 -8.57 -5.24 -12.30
N ILE A 204 -7.33 -4.78 -12.54
CA ILE A 204 -6.86 -3.90 -13.64
C ILE A 204 -7.18 -2.41 -13.39
N ASP A 205 -6.11 -1.67 -13.07
CA ASP A 205 -5.99 -0.22 -12.74
C ASP A 205 -6.99 0.39 -11.73
N PHE A 206 -6.53 0.53 -10.49
CA PHE A 206 -7.33 0.57 -9.24
C PHE A 206 -7.36 1.90 -8.48
N SER A 207 -7.07 3.04 -9.09
CA SER A 207 -7.15 4.30 -8.34
C SER A 207 -8.61 4.70 -8.08
N ASP A 208 -8.94 5.08 -6.84
CA ASP A 208 -10.23 5.71 -6.52
C ASP A 208 -10.51 6.85 -7.51
N PRO A 209 -11.68 6.88 -8.19
CA PRO A 209 -12.00 7.92 -9.16
C PRO A 209 -11.91 9.33 -8.56
N ALA A 210 -12.09 9.46 -7.24
CA ALA A 210 -11.92 10.72 -6.54
C ALA A 210 -10.51 11.34 -6.68
N VAL A 211 -9.48 10.54 -6.98
CA VAL A 211 -8.12 11.04 -7.26
C VAL A 211 -8.12 11.87 -8.54
N THR A 212 -8.65 11.33 -9.64
CA THR A 212 -8.73 12.05 -10.92
C THR A 212 -9.70 13.22 -10.83
N LEU A 213 -10.82 13.04 -10.14
CA LEU A 213 -11.83 14.09 -9.97
C LEU A 213 -11.37 15.25 -9.08
N ALA A 214 -10.40 15.03 -8.18
CA ALA A 214 -9.80 16.07 -7.36
C ALA A 214 -8.95 17.06 -8.16
N GLU A 215 -8.53 16.70 -9.37
CA GLU A 215 -7.78 17.58 -10.28
C GLU A 215 -8.70 18.41 -11.20
N ASP A 216 -10.00 18.10 -11.24
CA ASP A 216 -10.98 18.81 -12.07
C ASP A 216 -11.71 19.91 -11.27
N ALA A 217 -11.50 21.17 -11.65
CA ALA A 217 -12.03 22.32 -10.92
C ALA A 217 -13.57 22.35 -10.87
N ALA A 218 -14.26 21.93 -11.94
CA ALA A 218 -15.72 21.90 -12.00
C ALA A 218 -16.26 20.83 -11.04
N TYR A 219 -15.63 19.65 -11.01
CA TYR A 219 -16.03 18.61 -10.07
C TYR A 219 -15.73 18.98 -8.61
N VAL A 220 -14.63 19.68 -8.32
CA VAL A 220 -14.33 20.18 -6.96
C VAL A 220 -15.37 21.20 -6.49
N ALA A 221 -15.82 22.10 -7.36
CA ALA A 221 -16.90 23.04 -7.07
C ALA A 221 -18.22 22.31 -6.78
N PHE A 222 -18.59 21.36 -7.65
CA PHE A 222 -19.74 20.48 -7.44
C PHE A 222 -19.66 19.73 -6.09
N ALA A 223 -18.50 19.16 -5.75
CA ALA A 223 -18.32 18.41 -4.52
C ALA A 223 -18.58 19.27 -3.27
N ARG A 224 -18.11 20.53 -3.28
CA ARG A 224 -18.38 21.51 -2.22
C ARG A 224 -19.88 21.77 -2.08
N ASP A 225 -20.56 22.03 -3.19
CA ASP A 225 -21.99 22.37 -3.19
C ASP A 225 -22.85 21.17 -2.78
N ALA A 226 -22.53 19.98 -3.28
CA ALA A 226 -23.21 18.74 -2.92
C ALA A 226 -23.06 18.43 -1.42
N LEU A 227 -21.87 18.56 -0.83
CA LEU A 227 -21.67 18.32 0.60
C LEU A 227 -22.35 19.38 1.47
N THR A 228 -22.32 20.64 1.04
CA THR A 228 -23.02 21.74 1.74
C THR A 228 -24.53 21.49 1.74
N GLU A 229 -25.09 21.10 0.61
CA GLU A 229 -26.51 20.77 0.47
C GLU A 229 -26.90 19.54 1.29
N ALA A 230 -26.11 18.46 1.25
CA ALA A 230 -26.36 17.26 2.04
C ALA A 230 -26.37 17.56 3.54
N ALA A 231 -25.42 18.36 4.02
CA ALA A 231 -25.39 18.81 5.41
C ALA A 231 -26.62 19.67 5.76
N ARG A 232 -27.05 20.56 4.86
CA ARG A 232 -28.26 21.37 5.03
C ARG A 232 -29.52 20.51 5.11
N GLN A 233 -29.66 19.51 4.26
CA GLN A 233 -30.80 18.59 4.26
C GLN A 233 -30.86 17.77 5.56
N VAL A 234 -29.72 17.28 6.04
CA VAL A 234 -29.64 16.57 7.33
C VAL A 234 -30.00 17.50 8.49
N ALA A 235 -29.49 18.74 8.50
CA ALA A 235 -29.85 19.73 9.51
C ALA A 235 -31.35 20.05 9.50
N ALA A 236 -31.95 20.21 8.31
CA ALA A 236 -33.37 20.47 8.13
C ALA A 236 -34.24 19.32 8.67
N LEU A 237 -33.83 18.07 8.44
CA LEU A 237 -34.47 16.87 8.98
C LEU A 237 -34.40 16.83 10.52
N HIS A 238 -33.25 17.15 11.10
CA HIS A 238 -33.08 17.20 12.56
C HIS A 238 -33.80 18.39 13.22
N ALA A 239 -33.98 19.49 12.50
CA ALA A 239 -34.79 20.63 12.92
C ALA A 239 -36.31 20.37 12.81
N GLY A 240 -36.74 19.24 12.24
CA GLY A 240 -38.15 18.92 12.03
C GLY A 240 -38.82 19.70 10.88
N THR A 241 -38.03 20.41 10.06
CA THR A 241 -38.54 21.15 8.90
C THR A 241 -38.86 20.24 7.71
N VAL A 242 -38.23 19.06 7.65
CA VAL A 242 -38.53 17.98 6.71
C VAL A 242 -39.01 16.76 7.50
N PRO A 243 -40.12 16.11 7.11
CA PRO A 243 -40.60 14.91 7.79
C PRO A 243 -39.56 13.79 7.81
N TYR A 244 -39.39 13.16 8.97
CA TYR A 244 -38.52 12.01 9.12
C TYR A 244 -39.17 10.74 8.55
N ALA A 245 -38.48 10.07 7.62
CA ALA A 245 -38.76 8.70 7.21
C ALA A 245 -37.48 7.85 7.37
N ALA A 246 -37.63 6.67 7.97
CA ALA A 246 -36.50 5.78 8.22
C ALA A 246 -35.87 5.31 6.90
N ASP A 247 -34.55 5.46 6.81
CA ASP A 247 -33.72 5.04 5.67
C ASP A 247 -34.15 5.62 4.31
N ARG A 248 -34.66 6.85 4.32
CA ARG A 248 -35.21 7.54 3.14
C ARG A 248 -34.63 8.94 2.92
N ALA A 249 -33.70 9.40 3.77
CA ALA A 249 -33.11 10.73 3.61
C ALA A 249 -32.23 10.84 2.36
N PHE A 250 -31.59 9.74 1.96
CA PHE A 250 -30.77 9.65 0.75
C PHE A 250 -30.94 8.28 0.12
N THR A 251 -31.02 8.23 -1.20
CA THR A 251 -31.03 6.97 -1.96
C THR A 251 -29.64 6.32 -1.95
N THR A 252 -29.51 5.14 -2.57
CA THR A 252 -28.19 4.52 -2.73
C THR A 252 -27.32 5.30 -3.72
N ASP A 253 -27.92 5.86 -4.78
CA ASP A 253 -27.22 6.66 -5.78
C ASP A 253 -26.70 7.96 -5.18
N ASP A 254 -27.55 8.71 -4.46
CA ASP A 254 -27.15 9.93 -3.76
C ASP A 254 -26.02 9.65 -2.76
N ALA A 255 -26.11 8.53 -2.03
CA ALA A 255 -25.09 8.15 -1.06
C ALA A 255 -23.71 7.97 -1.72
N GLN A 256 -23.64 7.41 -2.93
CA GLN A 256 -22.38 7.27 -3.66
C GLN A 256 -21.83 8.61 -4.12
N VAL A 257 -22.69 9.51 -4.60
CA VAL A 257 -22.30 10.86 -5.04
C VAL A 257 -21.73 11.67 -3.88
N VAL A 258 -22.48 11.75 -2.77
CA VAL A 258 -22.06 12.50 -1.58
C VAL A 258 -20.78 11.91 -0.98
N ALA A 259 -20.65 10.58 -0.93
CA ALA A 259 -19.43 9.95 -0.46
C ALA A 259 -18.24 10.18 -1.40
N ARG A 260 -18.44 10.25 -2.72
CA ARG A 260 -17.37 10.59 -3.69
C ARG A 260 -16.93 12.04 -3.52
N ALA A 261 -17.87 12.97 -3.38
CA ALA A 261 -17.58 14.36 -3.05
C ALA A 261 -16.76 14.49 -1.76
N ALA A 262 -17.10 13.71 -0.71
CA ALA A 262 -16.33 13.66 0.53
C ALA A 262 -14.89 13.16 0.33
N ARG A 263 -14.69 12.16 -0.54
CA ARG A 263 -13.34 11.68 -0.87
C ARG A 263 -12.55 12.71 -1.66
N VAL A 264 -13.14 13.36 -2.66
CA VAL A 264 -12.51 14.46 -3.42
C VAL A 264 -12.02 15.57 -2.48
N ALA A 265 -12.89 16.01 -1.57
CA ALA A 265 -12.56 17.01 -0.57
C ALA A 265 -11.41 16.57 0.36
N ALA A 266 -11.41 15.30 0.77
CA ALA A 266 -10.40 14.74 1.66
C ALA A 266 -9.03 14.49 0.99
N TYR A 267 -9.01 14.10 -0.29
CA TYR A 267 -7.77 13.97 -1.08
C TYR A 267 -7.02 15.31 -1.13
N ARG A 268 -7.78 16.40 -1.34
CA ARG A 268 -7.30 17.78 -1.38
C ARG A 268 -7.13 18.43 0.00
N ASP A 269 -7.49 17.73 1.07
CA ASP A 269 -7.50 18.23 2.46
C ASP A 269 -8.22 19.59 2.65
N GLU A 270 -9.34 19.74 1.96
CA GLU A 270 -10.08 20.99 1.85
C GLU A 270 -10.62 21.48 3.20
N ALA A 271 -10.41 22.76 3.49
CA ALA A 271 -10.82 23.35 4.77
C ALA A 271 -12.34 23.35 5.00
N TRP A 272 -13.11 23.43 3.90
CA TRP A 272 -14.57 23.47 3.96
C TRP A 272 -15.20 22.11 4.27
N LEU A 273 -14.48 20.98 4.16
CA LEU A 273 -14.98 19.66 4.58
C LEU A 273 -15.11 19.56 6.11
N ARG A 274 -14.18 20.20 6.84
CA ARG A 274 -14.02 20.09 8.30
C ARG A 274 -15.31 20.38 9.08
N PRO A 275 -16.04 21.49 8.85
CA PRO A 275 -17.30 21.75 9.53
C PRO A 275 -18.48 20.88 9.04
N LEU A 276 -18.36 20.23 7.87
CA LEU A 276 -19.47 19.49 7.25
C LEU A 276 -19.50 18.01 7.63
N ILE A 277 -18.34 17.35 7.68
CA ILE A 277 -18.27 15.88 7.79
C ILE A 277 -18.85 15.34 9.11
N GLY A 278 -18.61 16.05 10.21
CA GLY A 278 -19.11 15.69 11.55
C GLY A 278 -20.64 15.65 11.62
N PRO A 279 -21.32 16.80 11.42
CA PRO A 279 -22.77 16.88 11.39
C PRO A 279 -23.42 15.96 10.35
N LEU A 280 -22.81 15.84 9.16
CA LEU A 280 -23.33 14.97 8.10
C LEU A 280 -23.31 13.50 8.54
N LEU A 281 -22.15 12.97 8.94
CA LEU A 281 -22.01 11.55 9.30
C LEU A 281 -22.83 11.18 10.55
N THR A 282 -22.77 12.01 11.60
CA THR A 282 -23.54 11.76 12.83
C THR A 282 -25.04 11.86 12.58
N GLY A 283 -25.48 12.87 11.82
CA GLY A 283 -26.88 13.13 11.54
C GLY A 283 -27.54 12.05 10.68
N VAL A 284 -26.82 11.39 9.77
CA VAL A 284 -27.37 10.27 8.99
C VAL A 284 -27.40 8.94 9.76
N CYS A 285 -26.68 8.84 10.88
CA CYS A 285 -26.60 7.63 11.69
C CYS A 285 -27.68 7.52 12.77
N VAL A 286 -28.31 8.63 13.17
CA VAL A 286 -29.26 8.68 14.29
C VAL A 286 -30.54 9.40 13.88
N ALA A 287 -31.68 8.75 14.11
CA ALA A 287 -32.98 9.37 13.90
C ALA A 287 -33.14 10.64 14.77
N PRO A 288 -33.87 11.66 14.28
CA PRO A 288 -34.21 12.84 15.09
C PRO A 288 -35.19 12.51 16.24
N THR A 289 -35.68 11.27 16.29
CA THR A 289 -36.60 10.75 17.31
C THR A 289 -35.91 9.73 18.23
N ALA A 290 -36.67 9.13 19.15
CA ALA A 290 -36.19 8.02 19.98
C ALA A 290 -36.04 6.68 19.21
N ALA A 291 -36.40 6.64 17.92
CA ALA A 291 -36.35 5.41 17.12
C ALA A 291 -34.92 4.85 16.99
N LYS A 292 -34.81 3.53 16.91
CA LYS A 292 -33.54 2.80 16.68
C LYS A 292 -33.28 2.61 15.18
N THR A 293 -33.52 3.66 14.41
CA THR A 293 -33.41 3.71 12.95
C THR A 293 -32.42 4.81 12.56
N ALA A 294 -31.99 4.80 11.30
CA ALA A 294 -31.10 5.81 10.72
C ALA A 294 -31.87 6.64 9.66
N PRO A 295 -31.58 7.93 9.48
CA PRO A 295 -32.06 8.68 8.32
C PRO A 295 -31.60 8.12 6.98
N SER A 296 -30.34 7.64 6.88
CA SER A 296 -29.85 6.92 5.70
C SER A 296 -28.72 5.96 6.07
N GLN A 297 -28.97 4.66 5.95
CA GLN A 297 -27.99 3.61 6.12
C GLN A 297 -26.98 3.61 4.97
N SER A 298 -27.45 3.83 3.72
CA SER A 298 -26.61 3.86 2.52
C SER A 298 -25.54 4.93 2.64
N LEU A 299 -25.92 6.17 2.98
CA LEU A 299 -24.99 7.28 3.12
C LEU A 299 -24.06 7.10 4.34
N ALA A 300 -24.58 6.60 5.47
CA ALA A 300 -23.73 6.30 6.63
C ALA A 300 -22.61 5.30 6.27
N ILE A 301 -22.97 4.20 5.60
CA ILE A 301 -22.01 3.17 5.18
C ILE A 301 -21.04 3.72 4.13
N ALA A 302 -21.52 4.48 3.14
CA ALA A 302 -20.69 5.06 2.10
C ALA A 302 -19.68 6.07 2.66
N LEU A 303 -20.09 6.94 3.59
CA LEU A 303 -19.19 7.84 4.30
C LEU A 303 -18.20 7.09 5.19
N GLY A 304 -18.62 6.01 5.86
CA GLY A 304 -17.70 5.13 6.60
C GLY A 304 -16.58 4.58 5.72
N HIS A 305 -16.89 4.16 4.50
CA HIS A 305 -15.89 3.75 3.51
C HIS A 305 -15.05 4.91 2.97
N ALA A 306 -15.65 6.10 2.78
CA ALA A 306 -14.90 7.30 2.40
C ALA A 306 -13.85 7.67 3.44
N VAL A 307 -14.21 7.65 4.73
CA VAL A 307 -13.31 7.90 5.85
C VAL A 307 -12.23 6.82 5.97
N GLU A 308 -12.55 5.54 5.74
CA GLU A 308 -11.55 4.48 5.67
C GLU A 308 -10.54 4.68 4.54
N THR A 309 -10.99 5.15 3.37
CA THR A 309 -10.17 5.26 2.17
C THR A 309 -9.22 6.45 2.24
N ILE A 310 -9.72 7.62 2.64
CA ILE A 310 -8.96 8.88 2.64
C ILE A 310 -9.28 9.70 3.91
N PRO A 311 -8.76 9.30 5.08
CA PRO A 311 -9.11 9.93 6.34
C PRO A 311 -8.48 11.32 6.53
N THR A 312 -9.21 12.18 7.26
CA THR A 312 -8.69 13.39 7.92
C THR A 312 -8.93 13.26 9.43
N PRO A 313 -8.26 14.06 10.29
CA PRO A 313 -8.54 14.06 11.73
C PRO A 313 -10.01 14.30 12.06
N GLU A 314 -10.66 15.21 11.33
CA GLU A 314 -12.05 15.56 11.50
C GLU A 314 -12.98 14.41 11.06
N SER A 315 -12.65 13.71 9.97
CA SER A 315 -13.46 12.61 9.48
C SER A 315 -13.34 11.36 10.37
N VAL A 316 -12.16 11.06 10.90
CA VAL A 316 -11.96 9.99 11.90
C VAL A 316 -12.65 10.34 13.22
N ARG A 317 -12.61 11.61 13.66
CA ARG A 317 -13.38 12.07 14.82
C ARG A 317 -14.88 11.91 14.57
N ALA A 318 -15.39 12.36 13.43
CA ALA A 318 -16.80 12.19 13.04
C ALA A 318 -17.24 10.73 13.09
N LEU A 319 -16.39 9.80 12.64
CA LEU A 319 -16.65 8.36 12.68
C LEU A 319 -16.72 7.83 14.12
N ARG A 320 -15.83 8.27 15.02
CA ARG A 320 -15.88 7.92 16.45
C ARG A 320 -17.13 8.48 17.12
N ASP A 321 -17.46 9.73 16.84
CA ASP A 321 -18.65 10.41 17.40
C ASP A 321 -19.93 9.70 16.92
N ALA A 322 -20.02 9.35 15.63
CA ALA A 322 -21.13 8.57 15.09
C ALA A 322 -21.25 7.18 15.75
N LEU A 323 -20.13 6.48 15.96
CA LEU A 323 -20.11 5.19 16.65
C LEU A 323 -20.57 5.26 18.12
N ALA A 324 -20.36 6.39 18.78
CA ALA A 324 -20.77 6.59 20.17
C ALA A 324 -22.30 6.78 20.29
N ILE A 325 -22.96 7.32 19.26
CA ILE A 325 -24.39 7.67 19.30
C ILE A 325 -25.29 6.75 18.47
N VAL A 326 -24.74 5.99 17.51
CA VAL A 326 -25.52 5.16 16.59
C VAL A 326 -26.34 4.11 17.34
N ARG A 327 -27.64 4.06 17.04
CA ARG A 327 -28.58 3.11 17.67
C ARG A 327 -28.91 1.93 16.78
N HIS A 328 -28.68 2.04 15.47
CA HIS A 328 -28.97 1.01 14.49
C HIS A 328 -27.81 0.00 14.39
N ALA A 329 -28.07 -1.26 14.76
CA ALA A 329 -27.03 -2.30 14.91
C ALA A 329 -26.26 -2.61 13.61
N GLY A 330 -26.93 -2.59 12.45
CA GLY A 330 -26.30 -2.85 11.13
C GLY A 330 -25.24 -1.80 10.78
N VAL A 331 -25.65 -0.53 10.76
CA VAL A 331 -24.77 0.65 10.63
C VAL A 331 -23.64 0.64 11.66
N GLN A 332 -23.93 0.43 12.94
CA GLN A 332 -22.90 0.35 13.99
C GLN A 332 -21.83 -0.70 13.66
N LYS A 333 -22.24 -1.92 13.28
CA LYS A 333 -21.32 -3.01 12.90
C LYS A 333 -20.49 -2.67 11.66
N LYS A 334 -21.04 -1.94 10.70
CA LYS A 334 -20.33 -1.53 9.48
C LYS A 334 -19.31 -0.43 9.79
N LEU A 335 -19.73 0.66 10.44
CA LEU A 335 -18.83 1.75 10.83
C LEU A 335 -17.69 1.28 11.76
N ALA A 336 -17.98 0.36 12.68
CA ALA A 336 -16.97 -0.18 13.59
C ALA A 336 -15.86 -0.94 12.84
N ARG A 337 -16.17 -1.53 11.68
CA ARG A 337 -15.18 -2.18 10.81
C ARG A 337 -14.29 -1.17 10.07
N ASN A 338 -14.77 0.05 9.84
CA ASN A 338 -14.03 1.11 9.15
C ASN A 338 -13.06 1.86 10.08
N LEU A 339 -13.35 1.96 11.39
CA LEU A 339 -12.60 2.83 12.30
C LEU A 339 -11.10 2.50 12.38
N LYS A 340 -10.73 1.25 12.68
CA LYS A 340 -9.31 0.88 12.82
C LYS A 340 -8.53 1.02 11.50
N PRO A 341 -9.07 0.60 10.33
CA PRO A 341 -8.49 0.93 9.04
C PRO A 341 -8.34 2.44 8.78
N ALA A 342 -9.35 3.26 9.10
CA ALA A 342 -9.28 4.72 8.94
C ALA A 342 -8.19 5.34 9.83
N GLU A 343 -8.08 4.89 11.08
CA GLU A 343 -7.03 5.29 12.00
C GLU A 343 -5.63 4.98 11.47
N ARG A 344 -5.47 3.78 10.88
CA ARG A 344 -4.23 3.36 10.24
C ARG A 344 -3.91 4.22 9.01
N ALA A 345 -4.88 4.41 8.11
CA ALA A 345 -4.70 5.20 6.89
C ALA A 345 -4.43 6.68 7.22
N LEU A 346 -4.95 7.21 8.33
CA LEU A 346 -4.59 8.56 8.81
C LEU A 346 -3.12 8.62 9.26
N GLY A 347 -2.64 7.53 9.87
CA GLY A 347 -1.22 7.32 10.18
C GLY A 347 -0.30 7.40 8.96
N GLU A 348 -0.81 7.14 7.75
CA GLU A 348 -0.04 7.22 6.51
C GLU A 348 -0.19 8.61 5.82
N ARG A 349 -0.84 9.58 6.49
CA ARG A 349 -1.07 10.96 6.00
C ARG A 349 -0.54 12.00 7.00
N PRO A 350 0.78 12.06 7.24
CA PRO A 350 1.27 12.66 8.47
C PRO A 350 1.12 14.18 8.53
N HIS A 351 1.23 14.90 7.40
CA HIS A 351 0.92 16.34 7.31
C HIS A 351 -0.53 16.65 7.72
N THR A 352 -1.50 15.96 7.12
CA THR A 352 -2.92 16.12 7.46
C THR A 352 -3.21 15.70 8.90
N ALA A 353 -2.54 14.65 9.38
CA ALA A 353 -2.76 14.10 10.71
C ALA A 353 -2.32 15.05 11.84
N LEU A 354 -1.29 15.88 11.64
CA LEU A 354 -0.81 16.84 12.65
C LEU A 354 -1.88 17.82 13.14
N ARG A 355 -2.94 18.09 12.37
CA ARG A 355 -4.04 18.94 12.87
C ARG A 355 -4.70 18.39 14.13
N MET A 356 -4.63 17.07 14.38
CA MET A 356 -5.20 16.47 15.57
C MET A 356 -4.56 16.94 16.87
N THR A 357 -3.38 17.57 16.83
CA THR A 357 -2.67 18.02 18.05
C THR A 357 -3.26 19.30 18.63
N LEU A 358 -3.89 20.17 17.83
CA LEU A 358 -4.32 21.50 18.25
C LEU A 358 -5.45 21.48 19.29
N ASP A 359 -6.45 20.62 19.10
CA ASP A 359 -7.67 20.61 19.92
C ASP A 359 -7.70 19.49 20.98
N ALA A 360 -6.58 18.78 21.13
CA ALA A 360 -6.50 17.51 21.83
C ALA A 360 -5.81 17.63 23.20
N LYS A 361 -6.46 17.11 24.25
CA LYS A 361 -5.79 16.81 25.53
C LYS A 361 -4.92 15.56 25.35
N PRO A 362 -3.62 15.59 25.70
CA PRO A 362 -2.73 14.46 25.51
C PRO A 362 -3.28 13.19 26.18
N ASP A 363 -3.72 12.22 25.36
CA ASP A 363 -4.08 10.89 25.82
C ASP A 363 -3.24 9.80 25.15
N LYS A 364 -3.31 8.57 25.68
CA LYS A 364 -2.51 7.45 25.17
C LYS A 364 -2.85 7.09 23.72
N LYS A 365 -4.10 7.24 23.29
CA LYS A 365 -4.54 6.90 21.92
C LYS A 365 -4.05 7.94 20.92
N GLN A 366 -4.13 9.21 21.27
CA GLN A 366 -3.62 10.31 20.44
C GLN A 366 -2.11 10.27 20.33
N LEU A 367 -1.39 10.01 21.42
CA LEU A 367 0.07 9.82 21.38
C LEU A 367 0.46 8.63 20.49
N ALA A 368 -0.28 7.51 20.57
CA ALA A 368 -0.04 6.35 19.71
C ALA A 368 -0.37 6.65 18.23
N MET A 369 -1.43 7.41 17.97
CA MET A 369 -1.79 7.86 16.63
C MET A 369 -0.71 8.79 16.06
N LEU A 370 -0.33 9.83 16.81
CA LEU A 370 0.73 10.76 16.42
C LEU A 370 2.06 10.03 16.20
N ALA A 371 2.40 9.05 17.04
CA ALA A 371 3.59 8.22 16.82
C ALA A 371 3.50 7.43 15.50
N THR A 372 2.36 6.82 15.21
CA THR A 372 2.14 6.11 13.93
C THR A 372 2.26 7.08 12.74
N CYS A 373 1.69 8.28 12.86
CA CYS A 373 1.79 9.33 11.84
C CYS A 373 3.24 9.74 11.59
N MET A 374 3.93 10.12 12.67
CA MET A 374 5.30 10.62 12.56
C MET A 374 6.27 9.52 12.11
N GLU A 375 6.06 8.26 12.49
CA GLU A 375 6.85 7.13 11.97
C GLU A 375 6.68 6.95 10.46
N ALA A 376 5.47 7.15 9.91
CA ALA A 376 5.29 7.17 8.46
C ALA A 376 6.05 8.31 7.77
N GLY A 377 6.37 9.38 8.50
CA GLY A 377 7.23 10.47 8.04
C GLY A 377 8.67 10.05 7.74
N PHE A 378 9.12 8.84 8.09
CA PHE A 378 10.42 8.34 7.64
C PHE A 378 10.44 7.92 6.16
N TRP A 379 9.28 7.54 5.59
CA TRP A 379 9.17 7.12 4.19
C TRP A 379 8.18 7.94 3.37
N GLN A 380 7.56 8.95 3.98
CA GLN A 380 6.77 9.97 3.32
C GLN A 380 7.59 11.28 3.32
N PRO A 381 7.41 12.16 2.32
CA PRO A 381 8.06 13.47 2.31
C PRO A 381 7.51 14.33 3.45
N MET A 382 8.13 14.24 4.63
CA MET A 382 7.70 14.94 5.84
C MET A 382 8.84 15.78 6.44
N SER A 383 8.79 17.07 6.13
CA SER A 383 9.49 18.13 6.84
C SER A 383 8.49 19.22 7.20
N LEU A 384 8.75 19.93 8.30
CA LEU A 384 7.94 21.05 8.76
C LEU A 384 8.82 22.28 8.83
N GLY A 385 8.30 23.42 8.38
CA GLY A 385 8.97 24.69 8.69
C GLY A 385 9.02 24.90 10.20
N HIS A 386 10.05 25.59 10.71
CA HIS A 386 10.22 25.81 12.15
C HIS A 386 8.94 26.35 12.83
N ALA A 387 8.22 27.29 12.22
CA ALA A 387 6.98 27.85 12.75
C ALA A 387 5.84 26.83 12.88
N GLU A 388 5.67 25.96 11.88
CA GLU A 388 4.65 24.91 11.89
C GLU A 388 4.99 23.83 12.93
N TRP A 389 6.25 23.41 13.00
CA TRP A 389 6.71 22.48 14.05
C TRP A 389 6.44 23.04 15.46
N ARG A 390 6.72 24.34 15.68
CA ARG A 390 6.39 25.03 16.94
C ARG A 390 4.89 24.95 17.24
N GLU A 391 4.04 25.41 16.30
CA GLU A 391 2.59 25.44 16.45
C GLU A 391 2.01 24.05 16.75
N ARG A 392 2.38 23.04 15.96
CA ARG A 392 1.72 21.72 15.96
C ARG A 392 2.30 20.75 16.98
N LEU A 393 3.60 20.82 17.25
CA LEU A 393 4.31 19.78 17.99
C LEU A 393 4.91 20.26 19.30
N VAL A 394 4.89 21.57 19.57
CA VAL A 394 5.50 22.10 20.80
C VAL A 394 4.56 22.96 21.61
N ASP A 395 3.80 23.83 20.94
CA ASP A 395 2.87 24.75 21.61
C ASP A 395 1.51 24.10 21.83
N ALA A 396 1.16 23.10 21.02
CA ALA A 396 -0.01 22.25 21.22
C ALA A 396 0.23 21.19 22.32
N PRO A 397 -0.61 21.06 23.36
CA PRO A 397 -0.38 20.13 24.48
C PRO A 397 -0.18 18.67 24.08
N ALA A 398 -0.98 18.16 23.14
CA ALA A 398 -0.85 16.80 22.62
C ALA A 398 0.47 16.59 21.85
N GLY A 399 0.84 17.59 21.04
CA GLY A 399 2.10 17.61 20.31
C GLY A 399 3.31 17.68 21.24
N ALA A 400 3.29 18.56 22.23
CA ALA A 400 4.37 18.77 23.18
C ALA A 400 4.73 17.48 23.93
N ALA A 401 3.72 16.74 24.40
CA ALA A 401 3.89 15.47 25.11
C ALA A 401 4.59 14.40 24.25
N PHE A 402 4.47 14.48 22.92
CA PHE A 402 5.21 13.67 21.97
C PHE A 402 6.62 14.25 21.75
N SER A 403 6.71 15.52 21.37
CA SER A 403 7.93 16.15 20.86
C SER A 403 9.10 16.17 21.84
N VAL A 404 8.84 16.36 23.14
CA VAL A 404 9.89 16.35 24.20
C VAL A 404 10.53 14.98 24.43
N ARG A 405 10.00 13.91 23.82
CA ARG A 405 10.53 12.54 23.88
C ARG A 405 11.17 12.08 22.58
N MET A 406 11.21 12.95 21.59
CA MET A 406 11.69 12.69 20.24
C MET A 406 12.95 13.49 19.96
N ILE A 407 13.83 12.92 19.15
CA ILE A 407 15.01 13.57 18.60
C ILE A 407 14.60 14.16 17.24
N TRP A 408 14.86 15.43 17.06
CA TRP A 408 14.56 16.19 15.85
C TRP A 408 15.86 16.50 15.12
N GLN A 409 15.77 16.71 13.81
CA GLN A 409 16.86 17.23 13.01
C GLN A 409 16.36 18.49 12.30
N ALA A 410 17.04 19.61 12.54
CA ALA A 410 16.89 20.82 11.76
C ALA A 410 17.87 20.78 10.59
N ARG A 411 17.43 21.23 9.42
CA ARG A 411 18.24 21.44 8.23
C ARG A 411 18.16 22.91 7.84
N GLY A 412 19.30 23.60 7.85
CA GLY A 412 19.43 24.97 7.36
C GLY A 412 19.44 25.04 5.82
N ARG A 413 19.27 26.24 5.26
CA ARG A 413 19.34 26.46 3.80
C ARG A 413 20.72 26.18 3.21
N ASP A 414 21.76 26.31 4.02
CA ASP A 414 23.15 25.99 3.66
C ASP A 414 23.42 24.46 3.63
N GLY A 415 22.42 23.64 3.95
CA GLY A 415 22.54 22.19 4.03
C GLY A 415 23.10 21.69 5.37
N SER A 416 23.45 22.58 6.30
CA SER A 416 23.87 22.18 7.65
C SER A 416 22.73 21.46 8.36
N THR A 417 23.07 20.40 9.10
CA THR A 417 22.11 19.65 9.90
C THR A 417 22.49 19.68 11.37
N GLN A 418 21.50 19.86 12.24
CA GLN A 418 21.67 19.82 13.68
C GLN A 418 20.58 18.98 14.32
N SER A 419 20.97 17.99 15.13
CA SER A 419 20.02 17.22 15.92
C SER A 419 19.79 17.84 17.30
N PHE A 420 18.55 17.76 17.78
CA PHE A 420 18.15 18.35 19.05
C PHE A 420 16.90 17.68 19.66
N MET A 421 16.66 17.93 20.94
CA MET A 421 15.40 17.66 21.63
C MET A 421 14.88 18.94 22.27
N PRO A 422 13.57 19.26 22.18
CA PRO A 422 13.02 20.38 22.91
C PRO A 422 12.88 20.05 24.40
N GLU A 423 13.36 20.94 25.25
CA GLU A 423 13.05 20.93 26.69
C GLU A 423 12.09 22.08 27.01
N ILE A 424 11.01 21.79 27.73
CA ILE A 424 10.04 22.80 28.17
C ILE A 424 10.30 23.11 29.65
N ALA A 425 10.92 24.26 29.91
CA ALA A 425 11.24 24.72 31.25
C ALA A 425 10.54 26.06 31.54
N LYS A 426 9.66 26.10 32.55
CA LYS A 426 8.89 27.30 32.94
C LYS A 426 8.14 27.97 31.77
N GLY A 427 7.58 27.15 30.86
CA GLY A 427 6.86 27.63 29.67
C GLY A 427 7.75 28.13 28.54
N LYS A 428 9.08 28.12 28.69
CA LYS A 428 10.02 28.38 27.59
C LYS A 428 10.50 27.08 27.00
N VAL A 429 10.59 27.05 25.67
CA VAL A 429 11.16 25.90 24.95
C VAL A 429 12.61 26.20 24.62
N VAL A 430 13.49 25.30 25.03
CA VAL A 430 14.93 25.37 24.77
C VAL A 430 15.32 24.11 24.00
N PRO A 431 15.66 24.21 22.71
CA PRO A 431 16.27 23.11 21.97
C PRO A 431 17.63 22.76 22.57
N ARG A 432 17.91 21.47 22.76
CA ARG A 432 19.19 20.98 23.29
C ARG A 432 19.78 19.88 22.44
N ASP A 433 21.10 19.90 22.26
CA ASP A 433 21.86 18.84 21.60
C ASP A 433 21.95 17.57 22.48
N ALA A 434 22.61 16.53 21.97
CA ALA A 434 22.81 15.26 22.67
C ALA A 434 23.62 15.43 23.98
N ALA A 435 24.48 16.44 24.07
CA ALA A 435 25.24 16.77 25.27
C ALA A 435 24.43 17.61 26.28
N GLY A 436 23.19 18.00 25.94
CA GLY A 436 22.33 18.84 26.78
C GLY A 436 22.64 20.34 26.70
N ARG A 437 23.51 20.77 25.79
CA ARG A 437 23.80 22.19 25.56
C ARG A 437 22.66 22.83 24.79
N ALA A 438 22.28 24.06 25.15
CA ALA A 438 21.27 24.80 24.41
C ALA A 438 21.78 25.08 22.98
N CYS A 439 20.89 24.97 22.00
CA CYS A 439 21.16 25.26 20.60
C CYS A 439 20.06 26.14 20.01
N ASP A 440 20.44 26.98 19.06
CA ASP A 440 19.53 27.85 18.33
C ASP A 440 19.14 27.20 17.00
N ILE A 441 17.85 27.11 16.73
CA ILE A 441 17.32 26.61 15.46
C ILE A 441 16.89 27.80 14.61
N ALA A 442 17.47 27.94 13.42
CA ALA A 442 17.15 29.04 12.53
C ALA A 442 15.67 29.00 12.11
N ALA A 443 15.02 30.17 12.05
CA ALA A 443 13.58 30.27 11.81
C ALA A 443 13.14 29.77 10.42
N ASP A 444 14.07 29.67 9.47
CA ASP A 444 13.89 29.14 8.13
C ASP A 444 14.41 27.70 7.97
N SER A 445 14.68 27.01 9.07
CA SER A 445 15.05 25.60 9.03
C SER A 445 13.85 24.71 8.73
N ASP A 446 14.11 23.67 7.96
CA ASP A 446 13.21 22.52 7.84
C ASP A 446 13.49 21.53 8.98
N ILE A 447 12.44 21.09 9.66
CA ILE A 447 12.52 20.18 10.80
C ILE A 447 11.88 18.85 10.44
N ARG A 448 12.61 17.76 10.70
CA ARG A 448 12.12 16.40 10.55
C ARG A 448 12.48 15.55 11.76
N LEU A 449 11.89 14.35 11.84
CA LEU A 449 12.38 13.35 12.80
C LEU A 449 13.81 12.93 12.45
N TRP A 450 14.64 12.84 13.48
CA TRP A 450 15.98 12.28 13.35
C TRP A 450 15.91 10.77 13.05
N HIS A 451 16.79 10.30 12.17
CA HIS A 451 16.92 8.89 11.81
C HIS A 451 18.39 8.46 11.97
N PRO A 452 18.69 7.31 12.61
CA PRO A 452 20.07 6.92 12.93
C PRO A 452 20.97 6.72 11.71
N LEU A 453 20.41 6.31 10.55
CA LEU A 453 21.15 6.18 9.28
C LEU A 453 21.83 7.49 8.84
N LEU A 454 21.31 8.64 9.29
CA LEU A 454 21.77 9.96 8.87
C LEU A 454 22.75 10.59 9.87
N ALA A 455 23.04 9.90 10.96
CA ALA A 455 23.98 10.33 12.00
C ALA A 455 25.22 9.43 11.95
N ASP A 456 26.38 9.96 12.34
CA ASP A 456 27.58 9.16 12.53
C ASP A 456 27.50 8.31 13.82
N ALA A 457 28.50 7.44 14.03
CA ALA A 457 28.52 6.55 15.19
C ALA A 457 28.56 7.32 16.54
N ASP A 458 29.26 8.45 16.59
CA ASP A 458 29.43 9.24 17.81
C ASP A 458 28.13 9.96 18.19
N GLU A 459 27.44 10.55 17.21
CA GLU A 459 26.14 11.19 17.40
C GLU A 459 25.08 10.14 17.82
N ARG A 460 25.06 8.96 17.17
CA ARG A 460 24.15 7.87 17.56
C ARG A 460 24.38 7.45 19.02
N LEU A 461 25.64 7.22 19.41
CA LEU A 461 26.00 6.84 20.77
C LEU A 461 25.67 7.94 21.78
N ALA A 462 25.89 9.21 21.43
CA ALA A 462 25.56 10.35 22.27
C ALA A 462 24.04 10.42 22.56
N TRP A 463 23.21 10.24 21.53
CA TRP A 463 21.76 10.19 21.70
C TRP A 463 21.29 8.97 22.49
N GLN A 464 21.85 7.78 22.24
CA GLN A 464 21.54 6.58 23.03
C GLN A 464 21.83 6.80 24.53
N ARG A 465 22.99 7.38 24.86
CA ARG A 465 23.35 7.75 26.24
C ARG A 465 22.39 8.80 26.81
N ALA A 466 22.02 9.82 26.04
CA ALA A 466 21.08 10.85 26.48
C ALA A 466 19.68 10.29 26.78
N ILE A 467 19.16 9.41 25.92
CA ILE A 467 17.85 8.77 26.09
C ILE A 467 17.85 7.85 27.33
N VAL A 468 18.89 7.03 27.50
CA VAL A 468 19.04 6.14 28.68
C VAL A 468 19.21 6.95 29.97
N GLY A 469 20.11 7.94 29.97
CA GLY A 469 20.38 8.77 31.13
C GLY A 469 19.18 9.56 31.63
N ARG A 470 18.26 9.94 30.71
CA ARG A 470 17.00 10.62 31.04
C ARG A 470 15.83 9.66 31.28
N SER A 471 16.04 8.33 31.17
CA SER A 471 14.98 7.31 31.26
C SER A 471 13.79 7.58 30.32
N LEU A 472 14.07 8.08 29.12
CA LEU A 472 13.05 8.50 28.18
C LEU A 472 12.53 7.32 27.37
N ARG A 473 11.22 7.06 27.48
CA ARG A 473 10.53 6.14 26.58
C ARG A 473 10.10 6.87 25.31
N GLN A 474 10.81 6.65 24.21
CA GLN A 474 10.46 7.27 22.92
C GLN A 474 9.15 6.69 22.37
N PRO A 475 8.17 7.53 22.00
CA PRO A 475 6.95 7.09 21.30
C PRO A 475 7.23 6.38 19.97
N VAL A 476 8.20 6.88 19.20
CA VAL A 476 8.75 6.22 18.02
C VAL A 476 10.21 5.88 18.32
N ARG A 477 10.62 4.63 18.07
CA ARG A 477 12.00 4.21 18.34
C ARG A 477 12.94 4.94 17.37
N GLN A 478 13.90 5.71 17.89
CA GLN A 478 14.90 6.45 17.10
C GLN A 478 16.33 6.07 17.52
N ALA A 479 16.74 6.37 18.76
CA ALA A 479 18.13 6.21 19.20
C ALA A 479 18.62 4.75 19.11
N PHE A 480 17.70 3.81 19.31
CA PHE A 480 17.96 2.37 19.23
C PHE A 480 17.33 1.74 17.99
N ARG A 481 16.92 2.52 16.99
CA ARG A 481 16.24 2.01 15.79
C ARG A 481 17.25 1.29 14.89
N GLU A 482 16.90 0.08 14.46
CA GLU A 482 17.61 -0.67 13.44
C GLU A 482 17.52 0.06 12.09
N TYR A 483 18.63 0.18 11.37
CA TYR A 483 18.69 0.79 10.04
C TYR A 483 19.42 -0.13 9.05
N TYR A 484 19.18 0.06 7.76
CA TYR A 484 19.72 -0.81 6.71
C TYR A 484 20.34 0.02 5.58
N VAL A 485 21.45 -0.49 5.05
CA VAL A 485 22.16 0.05 3.88
C VAL A 485 22.18 -1.06 2.84
N PRO A 486 21.87 -0.79 1.57
CA PRO A 486 21.99 -1.79 0.52
C PRO A 486 23.47 -2.18 0.33
N ALA A 487 23.71 -3.41 -0.11
CA ALA A 487 25.05 -3.78 -0.54
C ALA A 487 25.44 -3.02 -1.83
N ASP A 488 26.73 -2.90 -2.10
CA ASP A 488 27.22 -2.11 -3.23
C ASP A 488 26.73 -2.65 -4.59
N ASP A 489 26.56 -3.98 -4.70
CA ASP A 489 26.03 -4.66 -5.88
C ASP A 489 24.50 -4.45 -6.05
N ASP A 490 23.75 -4.42 -4.95
CA ASP A 490 22.31 -4.14 -4.94
C ASP A 490 21.98 -2.72 -5.42
N ALA A 491 22.91 -1.76 -5.32
CA ALA A 491 22.64 -0.34 -5.62
C ALA A 491 22.13 -0.11 -7.07
N SER A 492 22.61 -0.90 -8.03
CA SER A 492 22.19 -0.83 -9.43
C SER A 492 20.99 -1.71 -9.78
N ALA A 493 20.62 -2.63 -8.89
CA ALA A 493 19.52 -3.57 -9.07
C ALA A 493 18.20 -3.00 -8.53
N SER A 494 17.07 -3.53 -9.03
CA SER A 494 15.73 -3.23 -8.51
C SER A 494 15.26 -4.21 -7.44
N ASP A 495 16.17 -5.02 -6.92
CA ASP A 495 15.88 -6.10 -5.99
C ASP A 495 17.10 -6.46 -5.16
N CYS A 496 16.88 -6.98 -3.95
CA CYS A 496 17.97 -7.39 -3.06
C CYS A 496 17.73 -8.76 -2.42
N ALA A 497 18.83 -9.47 -2.13
CA ALA A 497 18.82 -10.78 -1.47
C ALA A 497 18.92 -10.71 0.06
N MET A 498 18.90 -9.52 0.66
CA MET A 498 19.15 -9.27 2.09
C MET A 498 18.35 -10.16 3.06
N PHE A 499 17.17 -10.64 2.63
CA PHE A 499 16.25 -11.45 3.44
C PHE A 499 16.02 -12.86 2.89
N GLU A 500 16.76 -13.28 1.87
CA GLU A 500 16.61 -14.59 1.23
C GLU A 500 17.02 -15.74 2.17
N GLY A 501 16.47 -16.94 1.94
CA GLY A 501 16.94 -18.17 2.58
C GLY A 501 16.45 -18.42 3.99
N HIS A 502 15.35 -17.80 4.41
CA HIS A 502 14.68 -18.08 5.69
C HIS A 502 13.38 -18.86 5.45
N VAL A 503 13.18 -19.99 6.12
CA VAL A 503 11.91 -20.72 6.07
C VAL A 503 10.92 -20.06 7.02
N LEU A 504 9.82 -19.55 6.46
CA LEU A 504 8.79 -18.77 7.13
C LEU A 504 7.52 -19.59 7.32
N SER A 505 6.91 -19.55 8.51
CA SER A 505 5.57 -20.10 8.73
C SER A 505 4.50 -19.11 8.25
N SER A 506 3.59 -19.55 7.38
CA SER A 506 2.62 -18.67 6.70
C SER A 506 1.62 -18.03 7.66
N ARG A 507 1.18 -18.76 8.69
CA ARG A 507 0.20 -18.24 9.66
C ARG A 507 0.71 -17.03 10.46
N PRO A 508 1.87 -17.08 11.15
CA PRO A 508 2.44 -15.90 11.80
C PRO A 508 2.82 -14.81 10.79
N LEU A 509 3.39 -15.18 9.63
CA LEU A 509 3.74 -14.25 8.55
C LEU A 509 2.53 -13.40 8.13
N LEU A 510 1.41 -14.03 7.74
CA LEU A 510 0.20 -13.34 7.32
C LEU A 510 -0.43 -12.51 8.45
N GLY A 511 -0.31 -12.99 9.70
CA GLY A 511 -0.76 -12.26 10.88
C GLY A 511 -0.02 -10.94 11.08
N VAL A 512 1.32 -10.95 11.00
CA VAL A 512 2.13 -9.73 11.10
C VAL A 512 2.01 -8.88 9.84
N ALA A 513 2.03 -9.48 8.64
CA ALA A 513 1.86 -8.81 7.35
C ALA A 513 0.61 -7.91 7.35
N ARG A 514 -0.56 -8.48 7.69
CA ARG A 514 -1.82 -7.73 7.76
C ARG A 514 -1.79 -6.60 8.79
N ARG A 515 -1.13 -6.81 9.93
CA ARG A 515 -0.99 -5.78 10.97
C ARG A 515 -0.10 -4.64 10.50
N GLU A 516 0.97 -4.96 9.79
CA GLU A 516 1.98 -4.01 9.32
C GLU A 516 1.66 -3.39 7.95
N GLY A 517 0.60 -3.81 7.27
CA GLY A 517 0.09 -3.17 6.04
C GLY A 517 0.44 -3.85 4.75
N TRP A 518 0.99 -5.04 4.86
CA TRP A 518 1.28 -5.87 3.71
C TRP A 518 -0.01 -6.54 3.23
N SER A 519 -0.17 -6.57 1.91
CA SER A 519 -1.25 -7.24 1.21
C SER A 519 -0.69 -8.41 0.39
N ILE A 520 -1.50 -9.42 0.15
CA ILE A 520 -1.10 -10.56 -0.68
C ILE A 520 -1.24 -10.15 -2.15
N ARG A 521 -0.18 -10.33 -2.96
CA ARG A 521 -0.26 -10.19 -4.41
C ARG A 521 -0.83 -11.48 -4.98
N ALA A 522 -1.98 -11.39 -5.65
CA ALA A 522 -2.84 -12.53 -5.95
C ALA A 522 -2.25 -13.59 -6.92
N TYR A 523 -1.04 -13.39 -7.46
CA TYR A 523 -0.42 -14.29 -8.42
C TYR A 523 1.08 -14.56 -8.30
N ASP A 524 1.83 -13.79 -7.51
CA ASP A 524 3.29 -13.89 -7.48
C ASP A 524 3.83 -14.39 -6.14
N ASP A 525 2.98 -15.04 -5.33
CA ASP A 525 3.37 -15.59 -4.02
C ASP A 525 4.14 -14.56 -3.15
N GLY A 526 3.70 -13.31 -3.20
CA GLY A 526 4.41 -12.16 -2.61
C GLY A 526 3.54 -11.32 -1.68
N LEU A 527 4.19 -10.65 -0.74
CA LEU A 527 3.61 -9.63 0.12
C LEU A 527 4.01 -8.25 -0.39
N VAL A 528 3.02 -7.38 -0.59
CA VAL A 528 3.22 -6.02 -1.12
C VAL A 528 2.85 -4.97 -0.09
N ARG A 529 3.72 -3.96 0.05
CA ARG A 529 3.47 -2.76 0.86
C ARG A 529 4.03 -1.51 0.17
N GLU A 530 3.32 -0.41 0.31
CA GLU A 530 3.71 0.90 -0.24
C GLU A 530 4.35 1.79 0.84
N PHE A 531 5.35 2.55 0.43
CA PHE A 531 6.19 3.46 1.20
C PHE A 531 6.29 4.78 0.42
N GLY A 532 5.21 5.57 0.44
CA GLY A 532 5.12 6.77 -0.39
C GLY A 532 4.91 6.42 -1.86
N ASP A 533 5.80 6.90 -2.72
CA ASP A 533 5.85 6.58 -4.15
C ASP A 533 6.67 5.30 -4.42
N VAL A 534 7.14 4.58 -3.40
CA VAL A 534 7.91 3.35 -3.54
C VAL A 534 7.09 2.15 -3.07
N ARG A 535 7.20 1.01 -3.76
CA ARG A 535 6.53 -0.24 -3.43
C ARG A 535 7.56 -1.33 -3.19
N ALA A 536 7.37 -2.05 -2.09
CA ALA A 536 8.14 -3.21 -1.72
C ALA A 536 7.33 -4.47 -2.03
N THR A 537 7.91 -5.41 -2.78
CA THR A 537 7.34 -6.74 -3.02
C THR A 537 8.28 -7.79 -2.44
N PHE A 538 7.87 -8.40 -1.32
CA PHE A 538 8.63 -9.45 -0.65
C PHE A 538 8.12 -10.82 -1.09
N LEU A 539 8.91 -11.54 -1.88
CA LEU A 539 8.55 -12.85 -2.42
C LEU A 539 8.79 -13.97 -1.39
N VAL A 540 7.86 -14.93 -1.34
CA VAL A 540 7.96 -16.13 -0.51
C VAL A 540 7.57 -17.33 -1.36
N ASP A 541 8.35 -18.39 -1.32
CA ASP A 541 8.07 -19.63 -2.06
C ASP A 541 6.97 -20.46 -1.38
N ALA A 542 5.76 -19.91 -1.32
CA ALA A 542 4.56 -20.53 -0.79
C ALA A 542 3.29 -19.86 -1.30
N ARG A 543 2.22 -20.65 -1.45
CA ARG A 543 0.89 -20.11 -1.75
C ARG A 543 0.33 -19.33 -0.56
N LEU A 544 0.28 -18.02 -0.70
CA LEU A 544 -0.26 -17.11 0.32
C LEU A 544 -1.75 -16.84 0.08
N TYR A 545 -2.58 -17.18 1.06
CA TYR A 545 -4.01 -16.83 1.08
C TYR A 545 -4.51 -16.70 2.53
N PRO A 546 -5.60 -15.97 2.80
CA PRO A 546 -6.17 -15.87 4.14
C PRO A 546 -6.49 -17.25 4.71
N GLY A 547 -5.80 -17.63 5.80
CA GLY A 547 -5.95 -18.95 6.43
C GLY A 547 -4.93 -20.01 5.96
N SER A 548 -3.91 -19.65 5.18
CA SER A 548 -2.80 -20.55 4.87
C SER A 548 -2.04 -20.96 6.14
N GLU A 549 -1.79 -22.26 6.29
CA GLU A 549 -1.02 -22.86 7.40
C GLU A 549 0.23 -23.61 6.89
N SER A 550 0.68 -23.30 5.67
CA SER A 550 1.91 -23.85 5.08
C SER A 550 3.18 -23.12 5.54
N HIS A 551 4.35 -23.52 5.05
CA HIS A 551 5.59 -22.75 5.15
C HIS A 551 6.18 -22.53 3.75
N GLY A 552 7.06 -21.53 3.65
CA GLY A 552 7.78 -21.22 2.42
C GLY A 552 9.10 -20.51 2.70
N THR A 553 10.04 -20.59 1.76
CA THR A 553 11.35 -19.95 1.87
C THR A 553 11.25 -18.49 1.39
N SER A 554 11.79 -17.55 2.16
CA SER A 554 11.91 -16.16 1.74
C SER A 554 12.81 -16.03 0.52
N ARG A 555 12.38 -15.19 -0.41
CA ARG A 555 13.10 -14.88 -1.65
C ARG A 555 13.44 -13.38 -1.68
N ARG A 556 13.83 -12.89 -2.84
CA ARG A 556 14.29 -11.52 -3.05
C ARG A 556 13.20 -10.50 -2.78
N LEU A 557 13.62 -9.33 -2.29
CA LEU A 557 12.80 -8.14 -2.11
C LEU A 557 12.91 -7.30 -3.38
N TYR A 558 11.81 -7.07 -4.08
CA TYR A 558 11.74 -6.21 -5.26
C TYR A 558 11.24 -4.82 -4.90
N VAL A 559 11.76 -3.82 -5.61
CA VAL A 559 11.44 -2.42 -5.41
C VAL A 559 10.98 -1.77 -6.70
N GLU A 560 9.82 -1.13 -6.62
CA GLU A 560 9.21 -0.40 -7.73
C GLU A 560 8.91 1.04 -7.30
N ARG A 561 8.95 1.99 -8.24
CA ARG A 561 8.52 3.38 -8.02
C ARG A 561 7.27 3.69 -8.82
N ARG A 562 6.40 4.51 -8.25
CA ARG A 562 5.19 5.00 -8.90
C ARG A 562 5.51 6.15 -9.84
N TYR A 563 5.23 5.95 -11.13
CA TYR A 563 5.21 7.00 -12.13
C TYR A 563 3.77 7.17 -12.59
N GLU A 564 3.13 8.31 -12.28
CA GLU A 564 1.70 8.52 -12.52
C GLU A 564 0.83 7.39 -11.92
N ARG A 565 0.26 6.52 -12.76
CA ARG A 565 -0.59 5.38 -12.35
C ARG A 565 0.13 4.03 -12.39
N ARG A 566 1.38 3.98 -12.84
CA ARG A 566 2.15 2.72 -13.00
C ARG A 566 3.21 2.55 -11.92
N TRP A 567 3.50 1.29 -11.60
CA TRP A 567 4.67 0.89 -10.83
C TRP A 567 5.71 0.36 -11.81
N ALA A 568 6.94 0.83 -11.70
CA ALA A 568 8.04 0.38 -12.53
C ALA A 568 9.25 0.03 -11.64
N PRO A 569 10.05 -1.00 -11.98
CA PRO A 569 11.29 -1.29 -11.27
C PRO A 569 12.18 -0.05 -11.15
N VAL A 570 12.78 0.14 -9.97
CA VAL A 570 13.67 1.28 -9.71
C VAL A 570 14.97 0.77 -9.06
N PRO A 571 16.15 1.22 -9.51
CA PRO A 571 17.40 0.88 -8.83
C PRO A 571 17.39 1.31 -7.38
N ILE A 572 17.82 0.44 -6.46
CA ILE A 572 17.81 0.71 -5.02
C ILE A 572 18.64 1.95 -4.68
N GLY A 573 19.73 2.21 -5.40
CA GLY A 573 20.59 3.38 -5.23
C GLY A 573 19.93 4.72 -5.61
N GLU A 574 18.82 4.70 -6.35
CA GLU A 574 18.04 5.92 -6.67
C GLU A 574 17.01 6.29 -5.59
N LEU A 575 16.80 5.42 -4.60
CA LEU A 575 15.88 5.64 -3.50
C LEU A 575 16.48 6.56 -2.45
N ASP A 576 15.62 7.28 -1.72
CA ASP A 576 16.07 7.90 -0.46
C ASP A 576 16.55 6.80 0.50
N ARG A 577 17.75 7.00 1.07
CA ARG A 577 18.41 6.01 1.94
C ARG A 577 17.55 5.63 3.14
N VAL A 578 16.77 6.56 3.69
CA VAL A 578 15.86 6.30 4.81
C VAL A 578 14.67 5.46 4.33
N VAL A 579 14.09 5.77 3.15
CA VAL A 579 13.00 4.96 2.58
C VAL A 579 13.41 3.50 2.42
N PHE A 580 14.58 3.23 1.81
CA PHE A 580 15.09 1.85 1.70
C PHE A 580 15.29 1.20 3.08
N SER A 581 15.91 1.92 4.02
CA SER A 581 16.13 1.42 5.38
C SER A 581 14.81 1.04 6.07
N GLU A 582 13.77 1.84 5.90
CA GLU A 582 12.44 1.59 6.46
C GLU A 582 11.72 0.42 5.79
N MET A 583 11.87 0.28 4.47
CA MET A 583 11.39 -0.88 3.72
C MET A 583 12.04 -2.17 4.21
N ALA A 584 13.37 -2.20 4.27
CA ALA A 584 14.13 -3.34 4.76
C ALA A 584 13.75 -3.68 6.21
N ARG A 585 13.61 -2.66 7.08
CA ARG A 585 13.13 -2.84 8.45
C ARG A 585 11.73 -3.45 8.53
N ALA A 586 10.82 -3.08 7.63
CA ALA A 586 9.49 -3.65 7.59
C ALA A 586 9.49 -5.13 7.15
N VAL A 587 10.38 -5.52 6.21
CA VAL A 587 10.58 -6.92 5.82
C VAL A 587 11.26 -7.71 6.94
N ASP A 588 12.26 -7.14 7.60
CA ASP A 588 12.94 -7.74 8.74
C ASP A 588 11.96 -8.12 9.86
N LEU A 589 10.94 -7.29 10.11
CA LEU A 589 9.88 -7.61 11.07
C LEU A 589 9.06 -8.84 10.64
N LEU A 590 8.77 -9.01 9.35
CA LEU A 590 8.07 -10.19 8.82
C LEU A 590 8.92 -11.45 9.05
N VAL A 591 10.18 -11.39 8.62
CA VAL A 591 11.13 -12.51 8.72
C VAL A 591 11.38 -12.86 10.18
N SER A 592 11.68 -11.88 11.03
CA SER A 592 11.96 -12.08 12.46
C SER A 592 10.80 -12.70 13.25
N VAL A 593 9.55 -12.47 12.82
CA VAL A 593 8.36 -13.04 13.47
C VAL A 593 8.01 -14.43 12.92
N ALA A 594 8.28 -14.69 11.64
CA ALA A 594 7.82 -15.91 10.96
C ALA A 594 8.90 -16.97 10.73
N ALA A 595 10.18 -16.60 10.78
CA ALA A 595 11.29 -17.51 10.48
C ALA A 595 11.50 -18.56 11.58
N PHE A 596 11.75 -19.80 11.16
CA PHE A 596 12.01 -20.91 12.07
C PHE A 596 13.13 -21.85 11.63
N ALA A 597 13.56 -21.77 10.37
CA ALA A 597 14.70 -22.49 9.81
C ALA A 597 15.43 -21.69 8.73
N LEU A 598 16.63 -22.12 8.36
CA LEU A 598 17.39 -21.58 7.23
C LEU A 598 17.34 -22.53 6.03
N ASP A 599 17.26 -21.96 4.83
CA ASP A 599 17.26 -22.62 3.52
C ASP A 599 17.98 -21.74 2.48
N ASP A 600 19.23 -21.39 2.80
CA ASP A 600 20.12 -20.58 1.97
C ASP A 600 21.13 -21.45 1.21
N ASP A 601 21.96 -20.83 0.37
CA ASP A 601 22.94 -21.56 -0.45
C ASP A 601 23.95 -22.32 0.41
N ALA A 602 24.34 -21.79 1.57
CA ALA A 602 25.26 -22.45 2.47
C ALA A 602 24.63 -23.72 3.07
N THR A 603 23.37 -23.67 3.52
CA THR A 603 22.68 -24.87 4.04
C THR A 603 22.38 -25.90 2.95
N ARG A 604 22.05 -25.46 1.73
CA ARG A 604 21.88 -26.35 0.57
C ARG A 604 23.18 -27.03 0.16
N ALA A 605 24.28 -26.28 0.06
CA ALA A 605 25.60 -26.81 -0.26
C ALA A 605 26.08 -27.82 0.80
N ALA A 606 25.88 -27.49 2.08
CA ALA A 606 26.21 -28.38 3.18
C ALA A 606 25.39 -29.68 3.16
N ALA A 607 24.09 -29.60 2.81
CA ALA A 607 23.25 -30.78 2.63
C ALA A 607 23.68 -31.63 1.44
N ALA A 608 24.02 -31.00 0.30
CA ALA A 608 24.51 -31.69 -0.89
C ALA A 608 25.84 -32.42 -0.63
N ALA A 609 26.70 -31.90 0.23
CA ALA A 609 27.96 -32.54 0.62
C ALA A 609 27.76 -33.84 1.44
N LEU A 610 26.60 -34.04 2.08
CA LEU A 610 26.33 -35.25 2.89
C LEU A 610 26.09 -36.52 2.06
N ALA A 611 25.70 -36.38 0.78
CA ALA A 611 25.45 -37.51 -0.11
C ALA A 611 25.64 -37.10 -1.57
N THR A 612 26.46 -37.84 -2.32
CA THR A 612 26.63 -37.69 -3.77
C THR A 612 25.69 -38.56 -4.59
N ASP A 613 25.00 -39.52 -3.94
CA ASP A 613 24.02 -40.43 -4.58
C ASP A 613 22.62 -39.77 -4.64
N PRO A 614 21.98 -39.67 -5.83
CA PRO A 614 20.66 -39.05 -5.99
C PRO A 614 19.55 -39.65 -5.13
N VAL A 615 19.57 -40.98 -4.89
CA VAL A 615 18.54 -41.65 -4.07
C VAL A 615 18.67 -41.20 -2.61
N ARG A 616 19.89 -41.18 -2.09
CA ARG A 616 20.17 -40.71 -0.74
C ARG A 616 19.92 -39.22 -0.57
N GLN A 617 20.21 -38.39 -1.59
CA GLN A 617 19.85 -36.97 -1.59
C GLN A 617 18.34 -36.76 -1.47
N HIS A 618 17.55 -37.46 -2.28
CA HIS A 618 16.09 -37.39 -2.23
C HIS A 618 15.51 -37.83 -0.88
N ALA A 619 16.11 -38.85 -0.25
CA ALA A 619 15.73 -39.29 1.09
C ALA A 619 15.99 -38.21 2.16
N LEU A 620 17.16 -37.55 2.12
CA LEU A 620 17.51 -36.45 3.03
C LEU A 620 16.61 -35.22 2.84
N GLU A 621 16.29 -34.85 1.60
CA GLU A 621 15.33 -33.80 1.29
C GLU A 621 13.94 -34.11 1.83
N THR A 622 13.50 -35.36 1.68
CA THR A 622 12.20 -35.82 2.20
C THR A 622 12.15 -35.78 3.72
N GLU A 623 13.21 -36.24 4.40
CA GLU A 623 13.32 -36.16 5.85
C GLU A 623 13.30 -34.70 6.35
N ARG A 624 14.06 -33.82 5.68
CA ARG A 624 14.08 -32.39 5.95
C ARG A 624 12.69 -31.77 5.79
N ARG A 625 11.99 -32.07 4.69
CA ARG A 625 10.62 -31.60 4.45
C ARG A 625 9.66 -32.04 5.54
N HIS A 626 9.72 -33.31 5.96
CA HIS A 626 8.89 -33.79 7.08
C HIS A 626 9.22 -33.09 8.40
N ARG A 627 10.51 -32.81 8.67
CA ARG A 627 10.93 -32.06 9.85
C ARG A 627 10.40 -30.62 9.82
N LEU A 628 10.52 -29.92 8.68
CA LEU A 628 10.01 -28.56 8.54
C LEU A 628 8.49 -28.48 8.73
N ASN A 629 7.73 -29.43 8.19
CA ASN A 629 6.29 -29.53 8.42
C ASN A 629 5.96 -29.70 9.91
N ARG A 630 6.71 -30.53 10.65
CA ARG A 630 6.52 -30.67 12.10
C ARG A 630 6.86 -29.39 12.85
N LEU A 631 7.93 -28.69 12.45
CA LEU A 631 8.34 -27.44 13.10
C LEU A 631 7.38 -26.28 12.82
N SER A 632 6.78 -26.22 11.62
CA SER A 632 5.81 -25.16 11.27
C SER A 632 4.54 -25.19 12.11
N ASP A 633 4.19 -26.36 12.65
CA ASP A 633 3.04 -26.56 13.55
C ASP A 633 3.33 -26.13 15.00
N LEU A 634 4.61 -25.95 15.37
CA LEU A 634 4.99 -25.54 16.71
C LEU A 634 4.81 -24.02 16.91
N PRO A 635 4.38 -23.57 18.10
CA PRO A 635 4.36 -22.15 18.40
C PRO A 635 5.78 -21.56 18.35
N LEU A 636 6.05 -20.65 17.42
CA LEU A 636 7.39 -20.07 17.20
C LEU A 636 8.03 -19.47 18.47
N GLY A 637 7.22 -18.89 19.37
CA GLY A 637 7.69 -18.38 20.66
C GLY A 637 8.26 -19.46 21.60
N VAL A 638 7.79 -20.71 21.48
CA VAL A 638 8.36 -21.87 22.19
C VAL A 638 9.75 -22.18 21.62
N MET A 639 9.88 -22.23 20.30
CA MET A 639 11.15 -22.48 19.61
C MET A 639 12.22 -21.45 20.00
N ALA A 640 11.88 -20.16 19.98
CA ALA A 640 12.77 -19.08 20.37
C ALA A 640 13.21 -19.17 21.85
N ARG A 641 12.31 -19.56 22.77
CA ARG A 641 12.68 -19.79 24.18
C ARG A 641 13.66 -20.94 24.34
N HIS A 642 13.41 -22.08 23.68
CA HIS A 642 14.32 -23.23 23.78
C HIS A 642 15.69 -22.94 23.16
N ARG A 643 15.73 -22.23 22.03
CA ARG A 643 17.01 -21.82 21.42
C ARG A 643 17.81 -20.93 22.35
N ARG A 644 17.17 -19.94 22.97
CA ARG A 644 17.82 -19.09 23.98
C ARG A 644 18.32 -19.89 25.17
N HIS A 645 17.54 -20.84 25.68
CA HIS A 645 17.98 -21.69 26.77
C HIS A 645 19.24 -22.49 26.41
N VAL A 646 19.30 -23.06 25.20
CA VAL A 646 20.50 -23.76 24.73
C VAL A 646 21.68 -22.81 24.55
N LEU A 647 21.47 -21.61 23.98
CA LEU A 647 22.52 -20.59 23.90
C LEU A 647 23.05 -20.18 25.29
N SER A 648 22.19 -20.06 26.30
CA SER A 648 22.60 -19.80 27.69
C SER A 648 23.42 -20.95 28.30
N LEU A 649 23.17 -22.19 27.88
CA LEU A 649 23.97 -23.34 28.30
C LEU A 649 25.33 -23.40 27.58
N VAL A 650 25.34 -23.16 26.27
CA VAL A 650 26.56 -23.16 25.44
C VAL A 650 27.52 -22.05 25.88
N PHE A 651 27.01 -20.85 26.13
CA PHE A 651 27.79 -19.68 26.54
C PHE A 651 27.75 -19.40 28.05
N ALA A 652 27.54 -20.42 28.88
CA ALA A 652 27.34 -20.25 30.32
C ALA A 652 28.48 -19.49 31.01
N GLU A 653 29.74 -19.80 30.68
CA GLU A 653 30.91 -19.15 31.26
C GLU A 653 31.06 -17.67 30.82
N PRO A 654 31.05 -17.32 29.51
CA PRO A 654 31.05 -15.93 29.08
C PRO A 654 29.88 -15.09 29.61
N VAL A 655 28.69 -15.69 29.77
CA VAL A 655 27.53 -15.05 30.40
C VAL A 655 27.79 -14.77 31.87
N ALA A 656 28.32 -15.73 32.62
CA ALA A 656 28.66 -15.55 34.04
C ALA A 656 29.74 -14.46 34.25
N GLN A 657 30.65 -14.30 33.29
CA GLN A 657 31.67 -13.25 33.28
C GLN A 657 31.15 -11.87 32.85
N GLY A 658 29.87 -11.75 32.46
CA GLY A 658 29.28 -10.50 31.97
C GLY A 658 29.79 -10.07 30.58
N ARG A 659 30.50 -10.95 29.87
CA ARG A 659 30.98 -10.72 28.50
C ARG A 659 29.86 -10.87 27.47
N ILE A 660 28.87 -11.69 27.79
CA ILE A 660 27.67 -11.92 26.97
C ILE A 660 26.42 -11.56 27.76
N THR A 661 25.49 -10.85 27.11
CA THR A 661 24.11 -10.68 27.58
C THR A 661 23.15 -11.31 26.58
N ILE A 662 22.25 -12.19 27.03
CA ILE A 662 21.20 -12.78 26.19
C ILE A 662 19.85 -12.16 26.59
N ASP A 663 19.22 -11.43 25.67
CA ASP A 663 17.91 -10.80 25.89
C ASP A 663 16.76 -11.62 25.25
N GLU A 664 15.59 -11.00 25.04
CA GLU A 664 14.45 -11.67 24.40
C GLU A 664 14.72 -12.11 22.96
N ARG A 665 15.52 -11.33 22.22
CA ARG A 665 15.70 -11.47 20.78
C ARG A 665 17.16 -11.53 20.34
N HIS A 666 18.11 -11.15 21.18
CA HIS A 666 19.52 -11.05 20.79
C HIS A 666 20.46 -11.70 21.80
N VAL A 667 21.58 -12.21 21.28
CA VAL A 667 22.82 -12.43 22.02
C VAL A 667 23.72 -11.21 21.80
N ARG A 668 24.20 -10.58 22.87
CA ARG A 668 25.01 -9.35 22.81
C ARG A 668 26.42 -9.62 23.30
N VAL A 669 27.40 -9.13 22.53
CA VAL A 669 28.84 -9.21 22.84
C VAL A 669 29.43 -7.82 22.66
N GLY A 670 29.61 -7.06 23.76
CA GLY A 670 30.02 -5.65 23.67
C GLY A 670 29.06 -4.81 22.84
N ALA A 671 29.57 -4.20 21.75
CA ALA A 671 28.80 -3.41 20.78
C ALA A 671 27.97 -4.26 19.80
N TRP A 672 28.21 -5.57 19.76
CA TRP A 672 27.60 -6.49 18.80
C TRP A 672 26.29 -7.08 19.33
N ALA A 673 25.33 -7.31 18.44
CA ALA A 673 24.09 -8.02 18.73
C ALA A 673 23.74 -9.00 17.58
N VAL A 674 23.50 -10.26 17.93
CA VAL A 674 23.15 -11.37 17.02
C VAL A 674 21.70 -11.77 17.28
N HIS A 675 20.84 -11.69 16.25
CA HIS A 675 19.41 -11.96 16.39
C HIS A 675 19.12 -13.46 16.48
N CYS A 676 18.45 -13.88 17.54
CA CYS A 676 18.20 -15.29 17.88
C CYS A 676 17.27 -16.02 16.89
N ALA A 677 16.47 -15.31 16.08
CA ALA A 677 15.55 -15.94 15.13
C ALA A 677 16.06 -15.96 13.68
N THR A 678 17.06 -15.15 13.35
CA THR A 678 17.55 -14.97 11.96
C THR A 678 19.06 -15.15 11.84
N GLY A 679 19.81 -15.07 12.95
CA GLY A 679 21.27 -15.11 12.95
C GLY A 679 21.94 -13.81 12.45
N ARG A 680 21.15 -12.79 12.08
CA ARG A 680 21.68 -11.51 11.60
C ARG A 680 22.47 -10.79 12.68
N VAL A 681 23.54 -10.11 12.27
CA VAL A 681 24.50 -9.45 13.15
C VAL A 681 24.42 -7.95 12.97
N THR A 682 24.47 -7.22 14.09
CA THR A 682 24.58 -5.76 14.10
C THR A 682 25.69 -5.31 15.04
N ARG A 683 26.32 -4.16 14.76
CA ARG A 683 27.29 -3.48 15.61
C ARG A 683 26.86 -2.04 15.82
N ASP A 684 26.59 -1.64 17.05
CA ASP A 684 26.05 -0.30 17.38
C ASP A 684 24.80 0.08 16.54
N GLY A 685 24.02 -0.95 16.16
CA GLY A 685 22.83 -0.84 15.32
C GLY A 685 23.07 -0.90 13.81
N GLU A 686 24.33 -0.87 13.36
CA GLU A 686 24.72 -1.07 11.96
C GLU A 686 24.68 -2.56 11.59
N PRO A 687 24.00 -2.98 10.52
CA PRO A 687 24.09 -4.35 10.02
C PRO A 687 25.52 -4.67 9.58
N VAL A 688 26.04 -5.83 9.99
CA VAL A 688 27.37 -6.28 9.59
C VAL A 688 27.26 -7.70 9.07
N GLU A 689 27.84 -7.96 7.90
CA GLU A 689 28.03 -9.32 7.43
C GLU A 689 29.18 -9.96 8.22
N PRO A 690 28.91 -11.03 8.99
CA PRO A 690 29.95 -11.65 9.78
C PRO A 690 30.92 -12.39 8.86
N ALA A 691 32.22 -12.16 9.01
CA ALA A 691 33.26 -12.91 8.31
C ALA A 691 33.39 -14.32 8.91
N ILE A 692 32.46 -15.21 8.55
CA ILE A 692 32.44 -16.59 9.07
C ILE A 692 32.67 -17.56 7.93
N GLU A 693 33.74 -18.34 8.05
CA GLU A 693 33.94 -19.51 7.19
C GLU A 693 32.83 -20.53 7.47
N PRO A 694 32.21 -21.13 6.44
CA PRO A 694 31.21 -22.17 6.64
C PRO A 694 31.82 -23.31 7.48
N PRO A 695 31.08 -23.89 8.44
CA PRO A 695 31.62 -24.89 9.33
C PRO A 695 32.16 -26.10 8.53
N PRO A 696 33.25 -26.75 8.98
CA PRO A 696 33.89 -27.86 8.26
C PRO A 696 32.97 -29.07 8.08
N SER A 697 31.86 -29.16 8.82
CA SER A 697 30.76 -30.11 8.60
C SER A 697 29.45 -29.58 9.21
N PRO A 698 28.31 -29.70 8.53
CA PRO A 698 27.01 -29.36 9.13
C PRO A 698 26.68 -30.28 10.30
N LEU A 699 26.04 -29.75 11.35
CA LEU A 699 25.45 -30.59 12.39
C LEU A 699 24.42 -31.54 11.76
N ARG A 700 24.50 -32.84 12.11
CA ARG A 700 23.45 -33.80 11.76
C ARG A 700 22.19 -33.49 12.55
N ALA A 701 21.05 -33.54 11.85
CA ALA A 701 19.70 -33.45 12.40
C ALA A 701 19.60 -34.19 13.76
N VAL A 702 19.35 -33.45 14.83
CA VAL A 702 19.06 -33.89 16.18
C VAL A 702 17.52 -33.94 16.31
N PRO A 703 16.89 -35.14 16.21
CA PRO A 703 15.45 -35.26 16.00
C PRO A 703 14.57 -34.68 17.12
N TRP A 704 15.14 -34.48 18.32
CA TRP A 704 14.43 -34.01 19.51
C TRP A 704 14.56 -32.51 19.76
N LEU A 705 15.35 -31.76 18.99
CA LEU A 705 15.43 -30.31 19.14
C LEU A 705 14.23 -29.64 18.46
N PRO A 706 13.46 -28.78 19.18
CA PRO A 706 12.26 -28.15 18.64
C PRO A 706 12.59 -26.91 17.79
N TYR A 707 13.70 -26.89 17.04
CA TYR A 707 14.11 -25.80 16.16
C TYR A 707 15.20 -26.21 15.16
N ASP A 708 15.42 -25.38 14.14
CA ASP A 708 16.43 -25.65 13.12
C ASP A 708 17.87 -25.55 13.66
N GLU A 709 18.68 -26.53 13.30
CA GLU A 709 20.05 -26.69 13.79
C GLU A 709 21.05 -25.84 13.04
N ALA A 710 20.85 -25.62 11.74
CA ALA A 710 21.73 -24.77 10.95
C ALA A 710 21.69 -23.33 11.48
N LEU A 711 20.50 -22.84 11.85
CA LEU A 711 20.35 -21.53 12.47
C LEU A 711 21.01 -21.43 13.85
N LEU A 712 20.83 -22.44 14.71
CA LEU A 712 21.49 -22.46 16.02
C LEU A 712 23.02 -22.48 15.87
N GLN A 713 23.54 -23.35 15.01
CA GLN A 713 24.96 -23.48 14.74
C GLN A 713 25.55 -22.16 14.26
N ARG A 714 24.91 -21.51 13.26
CA ARG A 714 25.31 -20.19 12.78
C ARG A 714 25.41 -19.18 13.93
N ILE A 715 24.40 -19.10 14.79
CA ILE A 715 24.43 -18.16 15.93
C ILE A 715 25.60 -18.47 16.88
N VAL A 716 25.86 -19.76 17.16
CA VAL A 716 26.97 -20.17 18.03
C VAL A 716 28.32 -19.77 17.42
N ASP A 717 28.52 -20.06 16.13
CA ASP A 717 29.79 -19.75 15.44
C ASP A 717 30.04 -18.24 15.38
N VAL A 718 29.01 -17.44 15.07
CA VAL A 718 29.08 -15.98 15.10
C VAL A 718 29.49 -15.49 16.49
N VAL A 719 28.77 -15.93 17.53
CA VAL A 719 28.99 -15.43 18.89
C VAL A 719 30.36 -15.85 19.42
N ALA A 720 30.82 -17.06 19.09
CA ALA A 720 32.15 -17.53 19.44
C ALA A 720 33.24 -16.68 18.76
N GLY A 721 33.13 -16.43 17.44
CA GLY A 721 34.08 -15.58 16.73
C GLY A 721 34.09 -14.11 17.17
N LEU A 722 33.01 -13.61 17.78
CA LEU A 722 32.95 -12.27 18.38
C LEU A 722 33.53 -12.21 19.81
N LEU A 723 33.74 -13.35 20.46
CA LEU A 723 34.38 -13.44 21.78
C LEU A 723 35.90 -13.52 21.70
N ASP A 724 36.43 -14.05 20.60
CA ASP A 724 37.86 -14.05 20.30
C ASP A 724 38.35 -12.64 19.95
#